data_AF-A0A8H4QQC1-F1
#
_entry.id   AF-A0A8H4QQC1-F1
#
_cell.length_a   1.000
_cell.length_b   1.000
_cell.length_c   1.000
_cell.angle_alpha   90.00
_cell.angle_beta   90.00
_cell.angle_gamma   90.00
#
_symmetry.space_group_name_H-M   'P 1'
#
loop_
_entity.id
_entity.type
_entity.pdbx_description
1 polymer ?
#
loop_
_entity_poly.entity_id
_entity_poly.type
_entity_poly.pdbx_seq_one_letter_code
_entity_poly.pdbx_strand_id
1 'polypeptide(L)'
;MPDAGAPAERSPTEGDSMSSSSHIQRSNTIKKHKVAPSIGSRRSRYTSAETVMSMSEGECRLVPLPRRQLKFQSPHISRQIEQYMRTDFFGSSFVIPLWRTSQGNISDRVEDRKARVISLGDVGYFDKDAGFCVLFNVYKTFEENLSIGYDPPTCFRHYVPPPGKAISSTLIMRGEEYQPLHGDFKESDWFSDKRDYFLACETPLSKDSMQATALALPDGCIRHHTLVSALATMQDYFNEQAMGWYDYYSSDVHKKDGLVKGSLKLITACYISRTYGAAVFVKEPSKRAEQAFAALCRQRKDEDVYSWERKGAVRTKSGPVPAELVNNKAAYESLCVAVEVTAIKVGINSKTLYTLMPIKRNAEPARKLEEWNRDEIHESKVCLLMRLLSFGYCQYPIYSSLRDNAHTQYPSFLSPIIYHWSPSDLSIQVNLQSFAENMSRVTGLQMLPPELHDKIIDYFKDDLLFLRSCASACRVFIARCQYYMFRSLALATDPNHRETKHPGAELVFLDANRFYSIIKDSPHIADYVRHLRIASVPEYGALPEGHLTREERAGRREREKSVAFCLDRLRNLRCLSIDSGKRCPVFKNPILLRAIQAAIVQPTLVCLDQSSMLHATFRQKAHLTCLSFTIDANRFPPSSARGASQVFDLPRCSVEFLRVRQVAMSARNHHMDNFLQRAIDITNLKCLYIVSETCQHYATGVEDLFQACGKKLQRLIFEYEWLGASRSWNVRHFEFSLEKLHALRVLEVRLSGEDVTFILNSFVRLLASLPTANKSRFKELSIQVNYSRIQAEAHVIGDWNNVWNVATNQDNFPRLEKLELKGYFSPLNELHTPDNVLEWRNHFTDVFQRPRPEKLKVIVEIVKFDNAFDDASEFWPEPGFEELVRLR
;
A
#
# COMPACT_ATOMS: atom_id res chain seq x y z
N MET A 1 25.64 70.17 -11.90
CA MET A 1 25.62 71.00 -10.68
C MET A 1 25.26 70.11 -9.50
N PRO A 2 25.94 70.29 -8.36
CA PRO A 2 26.37 69.23 -7.44
C PRO A 2 25.37 69.09 -6.25
N ASP A 3 25.50 68.30 -5.19
CA ASP A 3 26.65 67.64 -4.55
C ASP A 3 26.16 66.57 -3.54
N ALA A 4 27.13 65.83 -2.99
CA ALA A 4 27.04 64.70 -2.08
C ALA A 4 26.52 64.97 -0.64
N GLY A 5 26.20 63.88 0.08
CA GLY A 5 25.94 63.89 1.53
C GLY A 5 26.07 62.49 2.16
N ALA A 6 27.22 62.24 2.81
CA ALA A 6 27.61 61.04 3.52
C ALA A 6 27.14 61.05 5.02
N PRO A 7 27.41 60.00 5.82
CA PRO A 7 26.58 59.59 6.98
C PRO A 7 27.01 60.18 8.34
N ALA A 8 26.12 60.08 9.32
CA ALA A 8 26.35 60.53 10.70
C ALA A 8 26.84 59.39 11.62
N GLU A 9 27.95 59.69 12.29
CA GLU A 9 28.58 58.99 13.41
C GLU A 9 27.73 59.05 14.69
N ARG A 10 27.87 58.03 15.55
CA ARG A 10 27.77 58.17 17.01
C ARG A 10 28.84 57.34 17.69
N SER A 11 29.66 58.02 18.47
CA SER A 11 30.63 57.50 19.43
C SER A 11 30.12 57.78 20.87
N PRO A 12 30.89 57.55 21.95
CA PRO A 12 30.60 56.51 22.94
C PRO A 12 30.25 57.09 24.34
N THR A 13 29.69 56.26 25.22
CA THR A 13 29.71 56.55 26.67
C THR A 13 29.94 55.28 27.48
N GLU A 14 30.99 55.37 28.29
CA GLU A 14 31.44 54.47 29.36
C GLU A 14 30.42 54.37 30.50
N GLY A 15 30.53 53.29 31.29
CA GLY A 15 29.76 53.11 32.52
C GLY A 15 30.03 51.75 33.16
N ASP A 16 31.12 51.65 33.91
CA ASP A 16 31.58 50.49 34.67
C ASP A 16 30.78 50.22 35.96
N SER A 17 30.74 48.92 36.31
CA SER A 17 30.69 48.35 37.67
C SER A 17 29.41 48.46 38.52
N MET A 18 28.82 47.32 38.87
CA MET A 18 28.96 46.76 40.23
C MET A 18 28.32 45.37 40.34
N SER A 19 29.11 44.47 40.93
CA SER A 19 28.81 43.10 41.31
C SER A 19 27.88 43.01 42.52
N SER A 20 26.93 42.08 42.51
CA SER A 20 26.34 41.53 43.74
C SER A 20 26.06 40.04 43.60
N SER A 21 26.87 39.27 44.32
CA SER A 21 26.71 37.85 44.64
C SER A 21 25.63 37.67 45.70
N SER A 22 24.80 36.61 45.58
CA SER A 22 24.14 36.03 46.75
C SER A 22 23.99 34.50 46.61
N HIS A 23 24.53 33.84 47.64
CA HIS A 23 24.41 32.43 47.98
C HIS A 23 22.98 32.01 48.29
N ILE A 24 22.55 30.82 47.82
CA ILE A 24 21.68 29.92 48.60
C ILE A 24 22.16 28.47 48.41
N GLN A 25 22.52 27.85 49.54
CA GLN A 25 22.81 26.43 49.72
C GLN A 25 21.57 25.56 49.47
N ARG A 26 21.72 24.43 48.78
CA ARG A 26 20.90 23.23 49.04
C ARG A 26 21.74 21.96 48.93
N SER A 27 21.93 21.37 50.09
CA SER A 27 22.27 19.97 50.33
C SER A 27 21.18 19.05 49.79
N ASN A 28 21.56 17.93 49.17
CA ASN A 28 20.91 16.64 49.41
C ASN A 28 21.80 15.48 48.92
N THR A 29 22.31 14.77 49.93
CA THR A 29 22.94 13.46 49.90
C THR A 29 22.01 12.39 49.31
N ILE A 30 22.43 11.72 48.23
CA ILE A 30 21.86 10.43 47.81
C ILE A 30 22.80 9.32 48.27
N LYS A 31 22.31 8.50 49.20
CA LYS A 31 22.96 7.30 49.74
C LYS A 31 23.10 6.26 48.62
N LYS A 32 24.33 5.83 48.36
CA LYS A 32 24.64 4.64 47.56
C LYS A 32 24.28 3.38 48.37
N HIS A 33 23.18 2.71 48.00
CA HIS A 33 22.97 1.33 48.41
C HIS A 33 23.67 0.38 47.43
N LYS A 34 24.65 -0.33 47.96
CA LYS A 34 25.41 -1.41 47.34
C LYS A 34 24.55 -2.67 47.43
N VAL A 35 23.99 -3.14 46.33
CA VAL A 35 23.32 -4.46 46.24
C VAL A 35 24.16 -5.33 45.32
N ALA A 36 24.64 -6.45 45.85
CA ALA A 36 25.40 -7.46 45.12
C ALA A 36 24.47 -8.24 44.16
N PRO A 37 24.92 -8.59 42.94
CA PRO A 37 24.16 -9.50 42.10
C PRO A 37 24.51 -10.95 42.47
N SER A 38 23.56 -11.66 43.07
CA SER A 38 23.62 -13.12 43.15
C SER A 38 23.25 -13.72 41.78
N ILE A 39 24.20 -14.45 41.22
CA ILE A 39 24.04 -15.22 39.98
C ILE A 39 23.16 -16.43 40.29
N GLY A 40 21.88 -16.34 39.95
CA GLY A 40 20.94 -17.47 39.90
C GLY A 40 20.62 -17.81 38.45
N SER A 41 21.40 -18.70 37.84
CA SER A 41 21.14 -19.26 36.50
C SER A 41 19.83 -20.08 36.50
N ARG A 42 18.70 -19.44 36.20
CA ARG A 42 17.48 -20.12 35.73
C ARG A 42 17.48 -20.15 34.20
N ARG A 43 17.91 -21.27 33.62
CA ARG A 43 17.64 -21.62 32.22
C ARG A 43 16.12 -21.79 32.06
N SER A 44 15.46 -20.75 31.57
CA SER A 44 14.10 -20.89 31.05
C SER A 44 14.14 -21.63 29.72
N ARG A 45 13.54 -22.83 29.67
CA ARG A 45 13.22 -23.51 28.41
C ARG A 45 11.88 -22.96 27.92
N TYR A 46 11.91 -21.85 27.20
CA TYR A 46 10.78 -21.48 26.34
C TYR A 46 10.96 -22.19 25.00
N THR A 47 10.17 -23.26 24.81
CA THR A 47 9.92 -23.81 23.48
C THR A 47 8.79 -22.98 22.89
N SER A 48 9.03 -22.34 21.74
CA SER A 48 7.97 -21.69 20.98
C SER A 48 6.97 -22.75 20.55
N ALA A 49 5.76 -22.73 21.08
CA ALA A 49 4.67 -23.54 20.58
C ALA A 49 4.31 -23.02 19.18
N GLU A 50 4.85 -23.66 18.13
CA GLU A 50 4.26 -23.54 16.80
C GLU A 50 2.81 -24.01 16.93
N THR A 51 1.85 -23.14 16.66
CA THR A 51 0.45 -23.52 16.48
C THR A 51 0.40 -24.50 15.31
N VAL A 52 0.45 -25.80 15.60
CA VAL A 52 0.34 -26.86 14.61
C VAL A 52 -1.11 -26.88 14.14
N MET A 53 -1.42 -26.07 13.13
CA MET A 53 -2.63 -26.28 12.35
C MET A 53 -2.49 -27.64 11.67
N SER A 54 -3.39 -28.57 11.97
CA SER A 54 -3.41 -29.88 11.33
C SER A 54 -3.69 -29.70 9.84
N MET A 55 -2.67 -29.89 8.99
CA MET A 55 -2.85 -29.98 7.54
C MET A 55 -3.37 -31.37 7.19
N SER A 56 -4.30 -31.46 6.24
CA SER A 56 -4.72 -32.77 5.72
C SER A 56 -3.59 -33.40 4.91
N GLU A 57 -3.61 -34.72 4.81
CA GLU A 57 -2.61 -35.47 4.06
C GLU A 57 -2.63 -35.04 2.59
N GLY A 58 -1.45 -34.70 2.05
CA GLY A 58 -1.30 -34.26 0.67
C GLY A 58 -1.62 -32.78 0.43
N GLU A 59 -2.14 -32.04 1.42
CA GLU A 59 -2.31 -30.59 1.32
C GLU A 59 -0.94 -29.91 1.27
N CYS A 60 -0.76 -28.98 0.33
CA CYS A 60 0.42 -28.12 0.29
C CYS A 60 0.04 -26.73 0.80
N ARG A 61 0.95 -26.05 1.50
CA ARG A 61 0.76 -24.65 1.88
C ARG A 61 2.01 -23.85 1.58
N LEU A 62 1.77 -22.73 0.91
CA LEU A 62 2.72 -21.66 0.76
C LEU A 62 2.74 -20.85 2.06
N VAL A 63 3.80 -20.99 2.84
CA VAL A 63 3.96 -20.30 4.12
C VAL A 63 5.12 -19.31 4.02
N PRO A 64 4.88 -17.99 4.12
CA PRO A 64 5.97 -17.01 4.18
C PRO A 64 6.99 -17.44 5.23
N LEU A 65 8.28 -17.41 4.89
CA LEU A 65 9.33 -17.89 5.79
C LEU A 65 10.08 -16.71 6.39
N PRO A 66 9.84 -16.37 7.67
CA PRO A 66 10.66 -15.39 8.35
C PRO A 66 12.12 -15.86 8.37
N ARG A 67 13.05 -14.93 8.15
CA ARG A 67 14.50 -15.13 8.16
C ARG A 67 14.99 -15.85 9.42
N ARG A 68 14.39 -15.58 10.58
CA ARG A 68 14.73 -16.25 11.86
C ARG A 68 14.38 -17.74 11.88
N GLN A 69 13.42 -18.17 11.07
CA GLN A 69 13.00 -19.56 10.93
C GLN A 69 13.77 -20.32 9.83
N LEU A 70 14.70 -19.65 9.15
CA LEU A 70 15.52 -20.27 8.13
C LEU A 70 16.38 -21.38 8.73
N LYS A 71 16.09 -22.62 8.31
CA LYS A 71 16.87 -23.81 8.64
C LYS A 71 17.85 -24.10 7.51
N PHE A 72 19.13 -24.12 7.83
CA PHE A 72 20.17 -24.52 6.90
C PHE A 72 20.32 -26.04 6.94
N GLN A 73 20.33 -26.69 5.78
CA GLN A 73 20.46 -28.15 5.71
C GLN A 73 21.83 -28.64 6.19
N SER A 74 22.86 -27.81 6.07
CA SER A 74 24.22 -28.20 6.44
C SER A 74 24.61 -27.64 7.81
N PRO A 75 25.10 -28.47 8.75
CA PRO A 75 25.72 -28.00 9.99
C PRO A 75 27.04 -27.24 9.75
N HIS A 76 27.52 -27.20 8.50
CA HIS A 76 28.81 -26.62 8.12
C HIS A 76 28.75 -25.16 7.67
N ILE A 77 27.56 -24.54 7.61
CA ILE A 77 27.50 -23.09 7.36
C ILE A 77 28.24 -22.41 8.51
N SER A 78 29.29 -21.67 8.19
CA SER A 78 30.01 -20.95 9.25
C SER A 78 29.02 -20.01 9.95
N ARG A 79 29.00 -20.04 11.29
CA ARG A 79 28.10 -19.22 12.12
C ARG A 79 28.04 -17.74 11.71
N GLN A 80 29.16 -17.24 11.17
CA GLN A 80 29.34 -15.89 10.66
C GLN A 80 28.43 -15.60 9.45
N ILE A 81 28.41 -16.53 8.48
CA ILE A 81 27.59 -16.43 7.27
C ILE A 81 26.11 -16.59 7.60
N GLU A 82 25.77 -17.53 8.49
CA GLU A 82 24.40 -17.67 9.01
C GLU A 82 23.91 -16.37 9.66
N GLN A 83 24.78 -15.70 10.44
CA GLN A 83 24.47 -14.41 11.03
C GLN A 83 24.22 -13.33 9.97
N TYR A 84 25.05 -13.28 8.91
CA TYR A 84 24.83 -12.39 7.77
C TYR A 84 23.46 -12.61 7.14
N MET A 85 23.13 -13.87 6.81
CA MET A 85 21.82 -14.24 6.26
C MET A 85 20.65 -13.96 7.20
N ARG A 86 20.92 -13.81 8.51
CA ARG A 86 19.94 -13.48 9.54
C ARG A 86 19.84 -11.99 9.88
N THR A 87 20.64 -11.16 9.23
CA THR A 87 20.68 -9.72 9.45
C THR A 87 19.51 -9.01 8.77
N ASP A 88 18.98 -7.97 9.42
CA ASP A 88 17.91 -7.14 8.87
C ASP A 88 18.43 -5.89 8.15
N PHE A 89 18.85 -6.05 6.89
CA PHE A 89 19.33 -4.90 6.11
C PHE A 89 18.18 -4.07 5.50
N PHE A 90 16.97 -4.62 5.42
CA PHE A 90 15.86 -4.08 4.62
C PHE A 90 14.60 -3.79 5.45
N GLY A 91 14.70 -3.74 6.77
CA GLY A 91 13.57 -3.47 7.68
C GLY A 91 12.44 -4.51 7.63
N SER A 92 12.72 -5.71 7.10
CA SER A 92 11.74 -6.75 6.89
C SER A 92 12.25 -8.08 7.39
N SER A 93 11.46 -8.74 8.24
CA SER A 93 11.78 -10.05 8.82
C SER A 93 11.76 -11.19 7.80
N PHE A 94 11.27 -10.96 6.57
CA PHE A 94 11.15 -11.97 5.51
C PHE A 94 12.27 -11.90 4.47
N VAL A 95 13.05 -10.82 4.46
CA VAL A 95 14.15 -10.64 3.50
C VAL A 95 15.38 -11.36 4.00
N ILE A 96 15.92 -12.25 3.18
CA ILE A 96 17.10 -13.05 3.43
C ILE A 96 18.22 -12.53 2.54
N PRO A 97 19.23 -11.81 3.08
CA PRO A 97 20.40 -11.41 2.31
C PRO A 97 21.23 -12.65 1.94
N LEU A 98 21.72 -12.66 0.69
CA LEU A 98 22.47 -13.77 0.13
C LEU A 98 23.97 -13.53 0.30
N TRP A 99 24.67 -14.45 0.98
CA TRP A 99 26.13 -14.37 1.06
C TRP A 99 26.79 -14.77 -0.27
N ARG A 100 26.17 -15.69 -1.00
CA ARG A 100 26.53 -16.02 -2.38
C ARG A 100 25.41 -15.51 -3.28
N THR A 101 25.62 -14.33 -3.85
CA THR A 101 24.71 -13.76 -4.84
C THR A 101 24.69 -14.63 -6.09
N SER A 102 23.57 -14.66 -6.80
CA SER A 102 23.52 -15.33 -8.10
C SER A 102 24.39 -14.57 -9.09
N GLN A 103 25.25 -15.29 -9.81
CA GLN A 103 26.07 -14.72 -10.86
C GLN A 103 25.26 -14.61 -12.15
N GLY A 104 25.36 -13.47 -12.83
CA GLY A 104 24.80 -13.30 -14.17
C GLY A 104 25.73 -13.98 -15.19
N ASN A 105 25.17 -14.79 -16.08
CA ASN A 105 25.95 -15.50 -17.08
C ASN A 105 26.52 -14.52 -18.12
N ILE A 106 27.82 -14.22 -18.09
CA ILE A 106 28.47 -13.34 -19.08
C ILE A 106 29.47 -14.08 -19.98
N SER A 107 29.77 -15.37 -19.75
CA SER A 107 30.69 -16.11 -20.63
C SER A 107 30.12 -17.42 -21.16
N ASP A 108 30.14 -17.57 -22.48
CA ASP A 108 29.89 -18.82 -23.24
C ASP A 108 30.92 -19.94 -22.98
N ARG A 109 31.78 -19.84 -21.95
CA ARG A 109 33.06 -20.57 -21.92
C ARG A 109 33.31 -21.56 -20.77
N VAL A 110 32.31 -21.97 -20.00
CA VAL A 110 32.52 -23.07 -19.03
C VAL A 110 31.34 -24.04 -19.07
N GLU A 111 31.64 -25.32 -19.26
CA GLU A 111 30.69 -26.46 -19.27
C GLU A 111 30.02 -26.71 -17.91
N ASP A 112 30.45 -26.01 -16.85
CA ASP A 112 29.81 -26.03 -15.55
C ASP A 112 28.58 -25.11 -15.54
N ARG A 113 27.41 -25.72 -15.73
CA ARG A 113 26.05 -25.21 -15.44
C ARG A 113 25.92 -23.68 -15.47
N LYS A 114 25.37 -23.16 -16.58
CA LYS A 114 24.97 -21.76 -16.81
C LYS A 114 24.32 -21.13 -15.58
N ALA A 115 25.12 -20.48 -14.72
CA ALA A 115 24.62 -19.78 -13.56
C ALA A 115 23.87 -18.55 -14.05
N ARG A 116 22.54 -18.51 -13.83
CA ARG A 116 21.73 -17.33 -14.10
C ARG A 116 21.34 -16.62 -12.81
N VAL A 117 20.88 -15.39 -12.96
CA VAL A 117 20.36 -14.58 -11.87
C VAL A 117 19.12 -15.24 -11.27
N ILE A 118 19.04 -15.25 -9.93
CA ILE A 118 17.84 -15.67 -9.20
C ILE A 118 16.70 -14.70 -9.57
N SER A 119 15.55 -15.26 -9.91
CA SER A 119 14.37 -14.51 -10.33
C SER A 119 13.11 -14.94 -9.59
N LEU A 120 12.05 -14.17 -9.75
CA LEU A 120 10.72 -14.55 -9.27
C LEU A 120 10.30 -15.91 -9.84
N GLY A 121 9.65 -16.72 -9.00
CA GLY A 121 9.17 -18.05 -9.39
C GLY A 121 10.23 -19.16 -9.33
N ASP A 122 11.47 -18.83 -8.97
CA ASP A 122 12.50 -19.85 -8.76
C ASP A 122 12.11 -20.74 -7.58
N VAL A 123 12.16 -22.05 -7.79
CA VAL A 123 12.00 -23.08 -6.76
C VAL A 123 13.36 -23.68 -6.48
N GLY A 124 13.71 -23.76 -5.20
CA GLY A 124 15.04 -24.19 -4.80
C GLY A 124 15.20 -24.37 -3.31
N TYR A 125 16.46 -24.40 -2.88
CA TYR A 125 16.85 -24.54 -1.47
C TYR A 125 18.13 -23.75 -1.20
N PHE A 126 18.38 -23.42 0.08
CA PHE A 126 19.63 -22.77 0.48
C PHE A 126 20.73 -23.81 0.67
N ASP A 127 21.86 -23.62 -0.01
CA ASP A 127 23.00 -24.51 0.05
C ASP A 127 23.88 -24.24 1.29
N LYS A 128 24.93 -25.06 1.47
CA LYS A 128 25.90 -24.93 2.57
C LYS A 128 26.77 -23.66 2.50
N ASP A 129 26.82 -23.01 1.34
CA ASP A 129 27.61 -21.82 1.09
C ASP A 129 26.75 -20.54 1.19
N ALA A 130 25.52 -20.67 1.71
CA ALA A 130 24.55 -19.59 1.86
C ALA A 130 24.16 -18.93 0.53
N GLY A 131 24.19 -19.71 -0.56
CA GLY A 131 23.56 -19.41 -1.83
C GLY A 131 22.16 -20.02 -1.91
N PHE A 132 21.37 -19.54 -2.87
CA PHE A 132 20.11 -20.19 -3.25
C PHE A 132 20.34 -21.05 -4.49
N CYS A 133 20.26 -22.37 -4.32
CA CYS A 133 20.37 -23.34 -5.40
C CYS A 133 19.01 -23.47 -6.09
N VAL A 134 18.91 -22.98 -7.33
CA VAL A 134 17.70 -23.04 -8.13
C VAL A 134 17.58 -24.41 -8.79
N LEU A 135 16.45 -25.07 -8.61
CA LEU A 135 16.12 -26.34 -9.24
C LEU A 135 15.40 -26.13 -10.58
N PHE A 136 14.40 -25.24 -10.60
CA PHE A 136 13.64 -24.82 -11.79
C PHE A 136 12.88 -23.51 -11.50
N ASN A 137 12.27 -22.92 -12.51
CA ASN A 137 11.39 -21.75 -12.37
C ASN A 137 9.97 -22.09 -12.81
N VAL A 138 8.98 -21.81 -11.94
CA VAL A 138 7.57 -22.16 -12.20
C VAL A 138 6.94 -21.35 -13.33
N TYR A 139 7.43 -20.16 -13.66
CA TYR A 139 6.91 -19.34 -14.76
C TYR A 139 7.48 -19.72 -16.12
N LYS A 140 8.48 -20.61 -16.16
CA LYS A 140 9.12 -21.07 -17.39
C LYS A 140 8.56 -22.41 -17.81
N THR A 141 8.45 -22.65 -19.12
CA THR A 141 8.05 -23.97 -19.63
C THR A 141 9.08 -25.04 -19.26
N PHE A 142 8.72 -26.30 -19.46
CA PHE A 142 9.63 -27.42 -19.23
C PHE A 142 10.89 -27.29 -20.12
N GLU A 143 10.69 -26.97 -21.39
CA GLU A 143 11.74 -26.78 -22.40
C GLU A 143 12.61 -25.55 -22.10
N GLU A 144 12.00 -24.46 -21.64
CA GLU A 144 12.74 -23.27 -21.24
C GLU A 144 13.65 -23.55 -20.03
N ASN A 145 13.16 -24.28 -19.03
CA ASN A 145 13.97 -24.71 -17.89
C ASN A 145 15.17 -25.57 -18.36
N LEU A 146 14.93 -26.56 -19.22
CA LEU A 146 15.98 -27.39 -19.81
C LEU A 146 17.01 -26.56 -20.60
N SER A 147 16.55 -25.57 -21.38
CA SER A 147 17.43 -24.72 -22.20
C SER A 147 18.42 -23.87 -21.36
N ILE A 148 18.03 -23.57 -20.12
CA ILE A 148 18.82 -22.82 -19.15
C ILE A 148 19.67 -23.77 -18.27
N GLY A 149 19.50 -25.09 -18.43
CA GLY A 149 20.28 -26.12 -17.73
C GLY A 149 19.65 -26.59 -16.41
N TYR A 150 18.35 -26.35 -16.22
CA TYR A 150 17.60 -26.94 -15.11
C TYR A 150 16.94 -28.25 -15.50
N ASP A 151 16.69 -29.07 -14.49
CA ASP A 151 16.09 -30.40 -14.64
C ASP A 151 14.77 -30.45 -13.85
N PRO A 152 13.69 -29.87 -14.41
CA PRO A 152 12.38 -29.86 -13.75
C PRO A 152 11.77 -31.27 -13.71
N PRO A 153 10.93 -31.59 -12.70
CA PRO A 153 10.26 -32.89 -12.61
C PRO A 153 9.46 -33.23 -13.88
N THR A 154 9.37 -34.50 -14.25
CA THR A 154 8.64 -34.92 -15.48
C THR A 154 7.15 -34.59 -15.45
N CYS A 155 6.56 -34.45 -14.25
CA CYS A 155 5.18 -34.01 -14.07
C CYS A 155 5.01 -32.47 -14.08
N PHE A 156 6.10 -31.71 -14.20
CA PHE A 156 6.10 -30.25 -14.13
C PHE A 156 5.20 -29.63 -15.19
N ARG A 157 4.34 -28.72 -14.74
CA ARG A 157 3.57 -27.81 -15.59
C ARG A 157 3.98 -26.40 -15.20
N HIS A 158 4.20 -25.51 -16.15
CA HIS A 158 4.49 -24.13 -15.81
C HIS A 158 3.22 -23.41 -15.34
N TYR A 159 3.38 -22.49 -14.41
CA TYR A 159 2.33 -21.63 -13.90
C TYR A 159 2.27 -20.34 -14.74
N VAL A 160 1.10 -20.05 -15.31
CA VAL A 160 0.85 -18.79 -16.02
C VAL A 160 0.04 -17.89 -15.09
N PRO A 161 0.63 -16.82 -14.53
CA PRO A 161 -0.12 -15.91 -13.68
C PRO A 161 -1.20 -15.17 -14.50
N PRO A 162 -2.35 -14.82 -13.90
CA PRO A 162 -3.36 -14.03 -14.58
C PRO A 162 -2.79 -12.72 -15.15
N PRO A 163 -3.19 -12.30 -16.36
CA PRO A 163 -2.64 -11.12 -17.01
C PRO A 163 -2.85 -9.85 -16.15
N GLY A 164 -1.82 -9.01 -16.09
CA GLY A 164 -1.86 -7.73 -15.37
C GLY A 164 -1.76 -7.81 -13.83
N LYS A 165 -1.54 -9.00 -13.24
CA LYS A 165 -1.56 -9.18 -11.77
C LYS A 165 -0.37 -9.93 -11.17
N ALA A 166 0.67 -10.23 -11.95
CA ALA A 166 1.70 -11.17 -11.53
C ALA A 166 2.81 -10.53 -10.67
N ILE A 167 3.41 -9.45 -11.17
CA ILE A 167 4.72 -8.96 -10.72
C ILE A 167 4.67 -7.44 -10.59
N SER A 168 5.28 -6.93 -9.52
CA SER A 168 5.56 -5.51 -9.32
C SER A 168 7.06 -5.28 -9.11
N SER A 169 7.52 -4.06 -9.33
CA SER A 169 8.92 -3.68 -9.18
C SER A 169 9.01 -2.31 -8.52
N THR A 170 9.82 -2.22 -7.46
CA THR A 170 10.03 -1.01 -6.66
C THR A 170 11.52 -0.72 -6.59
N LEU A 171 11.90 0.53 -6.87
CA LEU A 171 13.29 0.98 -6.75
C LEU A 171 13.59 1.32 -5.28
N ILE A 172 14.57 0.65 -4.69
CA ILE A 172 15.07 0.93 -3.33
C ILE A 172 16.35 1.74 -3.48
N MET A 173 16.24 3.03 -3.19
CA MET A 173 17.33 3.99 -3.35
C MET A 173 18.28 3.99 -2.14
N ARG A 174 19.49 4.56 -2.31
CA ARG A 174 20.39 4.89 -1.20
C ARG A 174 19.64 5.82 -0.22
N GLY A 175 19.37 5.39 1.01
CA GLY A 175 18.69 6.24 2.01
C GLY A 175 18.03 5.49 3.17
N GLU A 176 17.01 6.10 3.76
CA GLU A 176 16.34 5.69 5.02
C GLU A 176 15.74 4.28 5.00
N GLU A 177 15.43 3.73 3.82
CA GLU A 177 14.81 2.40 3.65
C GLU A 177 15.79 1.23 3.78
N TYR A 178 17.09 1.50 3.86
CA TYR A 178 18.14 0.49 3.87
C TYR A 178 19.18 0.76 4.95
N GLN A 179 19.45 -0.25 5.77
CA GLN A 179 20.47 -0.19 6.81
C GLN A 179 21.74 -0.88 6.30
N PRO A 180 22.84 -0.16 6.00
CA PRO A 180 24.07 -0.79 5.51
C PRO A 180 24.83 -1.58 6.58
N LEU A 181 24.59 -1.28 7.85
CA LEU A 181 25.36 -1.80 8.98
C LEU A 181 24.42 -2.40 10.04
N HIS A 182 24.75 -3.59 10.54
CA HIS A 182 24.06 -4.22 11.67
C HIS A 182 25.03 -4.84 12.70
N GLY A 183 24.86 -4.44 13.96
CA GLY A 183 25.70 -4.88 15.07
C GLY A 183 26.57 -3.76 15.62
N ASP A 184 27.65 -4.15 16.30
CA ASP A 184 28.47 -3.24 17.10
C ASP A 184 29.48 -2.43 16.27
N PHE A 185 29.04 -1.52 15.42
CA PHE A 185 29.96 -0.71 14.62
C PHE A 185 30.36 0.60 15.29
N LYS A 186 31.59 1.04 14.99
CA LYS A 186 31.91 2.46 14.95
C LYS A 186 32.13 2.84 13.49
N GLU A 187 31.41 3.86 13.02
CA GLU A 187 31.71 4.45 11.72
C GLU A 187 33.10 5.10 11.82
N SER A 188 33.98 4.76 10.88
CA SER A 188 35.37 5.19 10.98
C SER A 188 35.51 6.60 10.41
N ASP A 189 36.00 7.55 11.21
CA ASP A 189 36.23 8.95 10.80
C ASP A 189 37.42 9.12 9.81
N TRP A 190 38.00 8.03 9.31
CA TRP A 190 39.25 8.00 8.53
C TRP A 190 39.18 8.66 7.12
N PHE A 191 38.06 9.26 6.72
CA PHE A 191 37.83 9.79 5.37
C PHE A 191 38.53 11.13 5.04
N SER A 192 39.79 11.32 5.46
CA SER A 192 40.47 12.61 5.22
C SER A 192 41.41 12.69 4.03
N ASP A 193 41.76 11.61 3.32
CA ASP A 193 42.65 11.78 2.16
C ASP A 193 42.56 10.69 1.05
N LYS A 194 42.16 11.15 -0.15
CA LYS A 194 42.51 10.62 -1.49
C LYS A 194 41.85 9.35 -2.07
N ARG A 195 40.96 8.61 -1.39
CA ARG A 195 40.23 7.48 -2.01
C ARG A 195 38.70 7.61 -1.87
N ASP A 196 37.99 7.25 -2.94
CA ASP A 196 36.51 7.19 -2.98
C ASP A 196 36.03 5.92 -2.24
N TYR A 197 36.05 5.98 -0.91
CA TYR A 197 35.47 4.95 -0.05
C TYR A 197 33.94 5.09 -0.03
N PHE A 198 33.24 3.97 -0.18
CA PHE A 198 31.77 3.94 -0.09
C PHE A 198 31.24 3.60 1.30
N LEU A 199 31.93 2.70 1.99
CA LEU A 199 31.59 2.27 3.33
C LEU A 199 32.88 1.88 4.04
N ALA A 200 33.13 2.43 5.23
CA ALA A 200 34.25 2.02 6.07
C ALA A 200 33.73 1.75 7.48
N CYS A 201 34.01 0.56 8.00
CA CYS A 201 33.53 0.16 9.31
C CYS A 201 34.62 -0.54 10.11
N GLU A 202 34.64 -0.22 11.41
CA GLU A 202 35.60 -0.74 12.37
C GLU A 202 34.89 -1.30 13.59
N THR A 203 35.45 -2.35 14.17
CA THR A 203 34.95 -2.94 15.40
C THR A 203 35.45 -2.16 16.61
N PRO A 204 34.66 -1.94 17.67
CA PRO A 204 35.14 -1.29 18.87
C PRO A 204 36.19 -2.16 19.57
N LEU A 205 37.27 -1.52 20.03
CA LEU A 205 38.35 -2.19 20.78
C LEU A 205 37.86 -2.82 22.09
N SER A 206 36.83 -2.22 22.72
CA SER A 206 36.36 -2.51 24.08
C SER A 206 35.51 -3.77 24.25
N LYS A 207 35.13 -4.47 23.18
CA LYS A 207 34.27 -5.67 23.27
C LYS A 207 35.07 -6.96 23.02
N ASP A 208 34.99 -7.90 23.95
CA ASP A 208 35.71 -9.20 23.89
C ASP A 208 35.11 -10.18 22.90
N SER A 209 33.81 -10.08 22.62
CA SER A 209 33.12 -10.84 21.58
C SER A 209 32.27 -9.88 20.77
N MET A 210 32.40 -9.95 19.44
CA MET A 210 31.70 -9.03 18.56
C MET A 210 31.26 -9.76 17.30
N GLN A 211 30.04 -9.41 16.89
CA GLN A 211 29.32 -10.01 15.79
C GLN A 211 28.66 -8.86 15.03
N ALA A 212 29.13 -8.62 13.80
CA ALA A 212 28.68 -7.49 13.01
C ALA A 212 28.69 -7.85 11.54
N THR A 213 27.74 -7.29 10.81
CA THR A 213 27.51 -7.59 9.40
C THR A 213 27.26 -6.29 8.67
N ALA A 214 27.82 -6.18 7.46
CA ALA A 214 27.65 -5.03 6.61
C ALA A 214 27.21 -5.50 5.23
N LEU A 215 26.27 -4.78 4.65
CA LEU A 215 25.96 -4.82 3.23
C LEU A 215 26.20 -3.40 2.72
N ALA A 216 26.62 -3.26 1.48
CA ALA A 216 26.75 -2.00 0.79
C ALA A 216 26.17 -2.17 -0.60
N LEU A 217 25.27 -1.28 -0.99
CA LEU A 217 24.63 -1.27 -2.31
C LEU A 217 24.93 0.08 -2.98
N PRO A 218 26.12 0.25 -3.57
CA PRO A 218 26.49 1.49 -4.21
C PRO A 218 25.46 1.92 -5.25
N ASP A 219 24.90 1.05 -6.09
CA ASP A 219 23.92 1.52 -7.08
C ASP A 219 22.46 1.45 -6.60
N GLY A 220 22.23 1.27 -5.30
CA GLY A 220 20.92 0.91 -4.76
C GLY A 220 20.52 -0.51 -5.17
N CYS A 221 19.24 -0.85 -5.07
CA CYS A 221 18.73 -2.10 -5.65
C CYS A 221 17.27 -1.95 -6.11
N ILE A 222 16.83 -2.85 -6.98
CA ILE A 222 15.46 -2.96 -7.45
C ILE A 222 14.84 -4.19 -6.81
N ARG A 223 13.73 -4.02 -6.11
CA ARG A 223 12.93 -5.11 -5.56
C ARG A 223 11.87 -5.51 -6.57
N HIS A 224 12.01 -6.69 -7.17
CA HIS A 224 10.92 -7.33 -7.88
C HIS A 224 10.16 -8.23 -6.91
N HIS A 225 8.84 -8.22 -6.93
CA HIS A 225 8.05 -9.09 -6.07
C HIS A 225 6.77 -9.56 -6.75
N THR A 226 6.32 -10.75 -6.35
CA THR A 226 5.05 -11.33 -6.74
C THR A 226 3.95 -10.68 -5.91
N LEU A 227 2.86 -10.22 -6.55
CA LEU A 227 1.75 -9.62 -5.82
C LEU A 227 1.06 -10.66 -4.93
N VAL A 228 0.56 -10.23 -3.76
CA VAL A 228 -0.14 -11.12 -2.80
C VAL A 228 -1.31 -11.84 -3.46
N SER A 229 -2.05 -11.15 -4.35
CA SER A 229 -3.14 -11.74 -5.12
C SER A 229 -2.67 -12.87 -6.05
N ALA A 230 -1.47 -12.76 -6.63
CA ALA A 230 -0.90 -13.82 -7.47
C ALA A 230 -0.42 -15.01 -6.65
N LEU A 231 0.13 -14.77 -5.45
CA LEU A 231 0.48 -15.87 -4.53
C LEU A 231 -0.76 -16.64 -4.08
N ALA A 232 -1.87 -15.96 -3.81
CA ALA A 232 -3.13 -16.60 -3.47
C ALA A 232 -3.62 -17.52 -4.60
N THR A 233 -3.52 -17.08 -5.86
CA THR A 233 -3.90 -17.91 -7.03
C THR A 233 -2.90 -19.01 -7.36
N MET A 234 -1.70 -18.99 -6.79
CA MET A 234 -0.72 -20.08 -6.94
C MET A 234 -1.00 -21.25 -6.00
N GLN A 235 -1.72 -21.03 -4.91
CA GLN A 235 -1.88 -22.05 -3.87
C GLN A 235 -2.44 -23.37 -4.43
N ASP A 236 -3.42 -23.31 -5.33
CA ASP A 236 -3.99 -24.50 -5.99
C ASP A 236 -2.96 -25.22 -6.88
N TYR A 237 -2.17 -24.44 -7.62
CA TYR A 237 -1.08 -24.98 -8.43
C TYR A 237 -0.05 -25.74 -7.57
N PHE A 238 0.34 -25.21 -6.40
CA PHE A 238 1.27 -25.93 -5.52
C PHE A 238 0.61 -27.14 -4.84
N ASN A 239 -0.70 -27.11 -4.58
CA ASN A 239 -1.43 -28.29 -4.08
C ASN A 239 -1.32 -29.47 -5.04
N GLU A 240 -1.42 -29.21 -6.34
CA GLU A 240 -1.35 -30.25 -7.36
C GLU A 240 0.08 -30.72 -7.64
N GLN A 241 1.04 -29.78 -7.68
CA GLN A 241 2.35 -30.04 -8.26
C GLN A 241 3.44 -30.35 -7.22
N ALA A 242 3.37 -29.77 -6.02
CA ALA A 242 4.49 -29.78 -5.08
C ALA A 242 4.90 -31.20 -4.63
N MET A 243 3.92 -32.10 -4.46
CA MET A 243 4.18 -33.48 -4.07
C MET A 243 5.05 -34.21 -5.09
N GLY A 244 4.71 -34.10 -6.38
CA GLY A 244 5.49 -34.71 -7.45
C GLY A 244 6.93 -34.19 -7.50
N TRP A 245 7.15 -32.92 -7.14
CA TRP A 245 8.49 -32.35 -7.08
C TRP A 245 9.32 -32.92 -5.93
N TYR A 246 8.72 -33.05 -4.74
CA TYR A 246 9.40 -33.68 -3.60
C TYR A 246 9.77 -35.13 -3.92
N ASP A 247 8.87 -35.90 -4.51
CA ASP A 247 9.12 -37.30 -4.86
C ASP A 247 10.24 -37.43 -5.91
N TYR A 248 10.24 -36.55 -6.92
CA TYR A 248 11.28 -36.49 -7.95
C TYR A 248 12.67 -36.19 -7.34
N TYR A 249 12.80 -35.12 -6.57
CA TYR A 249 14.10 -34.74 -5.98
C TYR A 249 14.53 -35.59 -4.78
N SER A 250 13.62 -36.37 -4.19
CA SER A 250 13.97 -37.35 -3.16
C SER A 250 14.39 -38.71 -3.74
N SER A 251 14.21 -38.93 -5.05
CA SER A 251 14.54 -40.20 -5.71
C SER A 251 16.05 -40.48 -5.74
N ASP A 252 16.42 -41.76 -5.90
CA ASP A 252 17.82 -42.21 -5.92
C ASP A 252 18.69 -41.47 -6.95
N VAL A 253 18.09 -41.03 -8.05
CA VAL A 253 18.76 -40.30 -9.13
C VAL A 253 19.25 -38.92 -8.66
N HIS A 254 18.51 -38.29 -7.73
CA HIS A 254 18.77 -36.93 -7.22
C HIS A 254 19.23 -36.91 -5.75
N LYS A 255 19.43 -38.08 -5.13
CA LYS A 255 19.82 -38.21 -3.70
C LYS A 255 21.07 -37.47 -3.28
N LYS A 256 21.93 -37.04 -4.21
CA LYS A 256 23.14 -36.27 -3.91
C LYS A 256 22.85 -34.98 -3.12
N ASP A 257 21.63 -34.44 -3.23
CA ASP A 257 21.26 -33.17 -2.63
C ASP A 257 20.52 -33.28 -1.28
N GLY A 258 20.14 -34.49 -0.84
CA GLY A 258 19.60 -34.72 0.51
C GLY A 258 18.34 -33.89 0.86
N LEU A 259 17.50 -33.58 -0.13
CA LEU A 259 16.32 -32.73 0.04
C LEU A 259 15.29 -33.36 1.00
N VAL A 260 15.06 -32.69 2.13
CA VAL A 260 14.05 -33.11 3.12
C VAL A 260 12.70 -32.49 2.77
N LYS A 261 11.58 -33.21 3.00
CA LYS A 261 10.23 -32.63 2.85
C LYS A 261 10.10 -31.32 3.65
N GLY A 262 9.55 -30.28 3.01
CA GLY A 262 9.46 -28.93 3.57
C GLY A 262 10.70 -28.05 3.35
N SER A 263 11.77 -28.57 2.74
CA SER A 263 12.98 -27.79 2.46
C SER A 263 12.87 -26.91 1.22
N LEU A 264 11.98 -27.22 0.26
CA LEU A 264 11.79 -26.41 -0.93
C LEU A 264 11.22 -25.02 -0.58
N LYS A 265 11.69 -24.03 -1.32
CA LYS A 265 11.38 -22.62 -1.17
C LYS A 265 11.04 -22.05 -2.53
N LEU A 266 10.05 -21.18 -2.57
CA LEU A 266 9.68 -20.36 -3.73
C LEU A 266 10.21 -18.95 -3.53
N ILE A 267 10.92 -18.39 -4.51
CA ILE A 267 11.31 -16.98 -4.53
C ILE A 267 10.09 -16.13 -4.89
N THR A 268 9.62 -15.35 -3.93
CA THR A 268 8.47 -14.45 -4.08
C THR A 268 8.87 -12.99 -4.22
N ALA A 269 10.07 -12.61 -3.78
CA ALA A 269 10.71 -11.35 -4.12
C ALA A 269 12.22 -11.53 -4.34
N CYS A 270 12.82 -10.74 -5.23
CA CYS A 270 14.26 -10.65 -5.41
C CYS A 270 14.71 -9.18 -5.39
N TYR A 271 15.86 -8.95 -4.74
CA TYR A 271 16.51 -7.65 -4.64
C TYR A 271 17.71 -7.69 -5.57
N ILE A 272 17.60 -6.99 -6.70
CA ILE A 272 18.59 -6.99 -7.76
C ILE A 272 19.41 -5.72 -7.67
N SER A 273 20.72 -5.86 -7.54
CA SER A 273 21.67 -4.76 -7.58
C SER A 273 22.60 -4.91 -8.77
N ARG A 274 23.16 -3.78 -9.21
CA ARG A 274 24.27 -3.77 -10.16
C ARG A 274 25.60 -4.09 -9.49
N THR A 275 25.82 -3.54 -8.29
CA THR A 275 27.06 -3.66 -7.53
C THR A 275 26.74 -3.93 -6.07
N TYR A 276 27.60 -4.66 -5.37
CA TYR A 276 27.42 -4.87 -3.95
C TYR A 276 28.75 -5.10 -3.22
N GLY A 277 28.74 -4.85 -1.92
CA GLY A 277 29.76 -5.31 -1.00
C GLY A 277 29.10 -5.92 0.22
N ALA A 278 29.55 -7.09 0.66
CA ALA A 278 29.15 -7.73 1.91
C ALA A 278 30.37 -7.94 2.81
N ALA A 279 30.23 -7.70 4.11
CA ALA A 279 31.26 -8.00 5.09
C ALA A 279 30.67 -8.63 6.36
N VAL A 280 31.44 -9.52 6.99
CA VAL A 280 31.11 -10.16 8.26
C VAL A 280 32.31 -10.11 9.17
N PHE A 281 32.12 -9.50 10.34
CA PHE A 281 33.13 -9.28 11.37
C PHE A 281 32.95 -10.31 12.45
N VAL A 282 34.01 -11.07 12.75
CA VAL A 282 33.97 -12.07 13.82
C VAL A 282 35.18 -11.93 14.70
N LYS A 283 34.93 -11.45 15.91
CA LYS A 283 35.95 -11.39 16.95
C LYS A 283 35.75 -12.58 17.89
N GLU A 284 36.61 -13.58 17.78
CA GLU A 284 36.72 -14.62 18.80
C GLU A 284 37.36 -14.03 20.07
N PRO A 285 36.97 -14.51 21.27
CA PRO A 285 37.47 -14.00 22.55
C PRO A 285 38.93 -14.42 22.83
N SER A 286 39.85 -14.06 21.94
CA SER A 286 41.29 -14.31 22.06
C SER A 286 42.02 -13.13 22.73
N LYS A 287 43.20 -13.41 23.30
CA LYS A 287 43.91 -12.54 24.27
C LYS A 287 44.52 -11.24 23.73
N ARG A 288 44.32 -10.88 22.46
CA ARG A 288 44.72 -9.57 21.92
C ARG A 288 43.54 -8.94 21.20
N ALA A 289 43.10 -7.78 21.71
CA ALA A 289 42.04 -6.98 21.11
C ALA A 289 42.53 -6.33 19.80
N GLU A 290 42.69 -7.13 18.75
CA GLU A 290 42.92 -6.59 17.42
C GLU A 290 41.61 -6.03 16.87
N GLN A 291 41.65 -4.77 16.47
CA GLN A 291 40.55 -4.10 15.77
C GLN A 291 40.38 -4.73 14.39
N ALA A 292 39.18 -5.24 14.08
CA ALA A 292 38.83 -5.59 12.72
C ALA A 292 38.30 -4.35 11.99
N PHE A 293 38.71 -4.22 10.74
CA PHE A 293 38.40 -3.08 9.87
C PHE A 293 38.09 -3.61 8.47
N ALA A 294 37.06 -3.05 7.84
CA ALA A 294 36.86 -3.23 6.41
C ALA A 294 36.34 -1.94 5.77
N ALA A 295 36.87 -1.61 4.60
CA ALA A 295 36.44 -0.49 3.79
C ALA A 295 36.22 -0.91 2.34
N LEU A 296 35.03 -0.63 1.82
CA LEU A 296 34.67 -0.86 0.43
C LEU A 296 35.11 0.33 -0.41
N CYS A 297 36.01 0.07 -1.36
CA CYS A 297 36.63 1.10 -2.19
C CYS A 297 36.21 0.92 -3.64
N ARG A 298 35.93 2.04 -4.32
CA ARG A 298 35.89 2.04 -5.79
C ARG A 298 37.32 2.04 -6.33
N GLN A 299 37.62 1.18 -7.29
CA GLN A 299 38.95 1.21 -7.92
C GLN A 299 39.13 2.43 -8.82
N ARG A 300 38.10 2.76 -9.62
CA ARG A 300 38.06 3.96 -10.49
C ARG A 300 36.65 4.55 -10.54
N LYS A 301 36.55 5.87 -10.76
CA LYS A 301 35.27 6.62 -10.75
C LYS A 301 34.28 6.20 -11.85
N ASP A 302 34.78 5.62 -12.93
CA ASP A 302 34.03 5.25 -14.13
C ASP A 302 33.80 3.73 -14.27
N GLU A 303 34.29 2.94 -13.32
CA GLU A 303 34.20 1.48 -13.31
C GLU A 303 33.27 0.99 -12.20
N ASP A 304 32.64 -0.16 -12.39
CA ASP A 304 31.79 -0.83 -11.38
C ASP A 304 32.59 -1.89 -10.60
N VAL A 305 33.88 -1.62 -10.40
CA VAL A 305 34.81 -2.51 -9.72
C VAL A 305 35.02 -2.05 -8.29
N TYR A 306 34.59 -2.89 -7.36
CA TYR A 306 34.67 -2.63 -5.92
C TYR A 306 35.55 -3.67 -5.26
N SER A 307 36.42 -3.21 -4.37
CA SER A 307 37.30 -4.07 -3.58
C SER A 307 37.28 -3.68 -2.12
N TRP A 308 37.38 -4.68 -1.25
CA TRP A 308 37.49 -4.47 0.19
C TRP A 308 38.95 -4.34 0.61
N GLU A 309 39.29 -3.21 1.21
CA GLU A 309 40.45 -3.09 2.10
C GLU A 309 40.06 -3.65 3.46
N ARG A 310 40.86 -4.54 4.04
CA ARG A 310 40.49 -5.17 5.32
C ARG A 310 41.68 -5.51 6.20
N LYS A 311 41.45 -5.48 7.52
CA LYS A 311 42.40 -5.88 8.57
C LYS A 311 41.67 -6.66 9.67
N GLY A 312 42.34 -7.65 10.25
CA GLY A 312 41.79 -8.47 11.33
C GLY A 312 40.80 -9.55 10.84
N ALA A 313 39.97 -10.06 11.76
CA ALA A 313 39.07 -11.18 11.52
C ALA A 313 37.76 -10.75 10.84
N VAL A 314 37.85 -10.40 9.56
CA VAL A 314 36.72 -10.01 8.71
C VAL A 314 36.70 -10.77 7.39
N ARG A 315 35.52 -11.29 7.04
CA ARG A 315 35.26 -11.92 5.73
C ARG A 315 34.49 -10.94 4.86
N THR A 316 34.91 -10.79 3.61
CA THR A 316 34.31 -9.82 2.69
C THR A 316 34.04 -10.46 1.34
N LYS A 317 33.03 -9.93 0.64
CA LYS A 317 32.72 -10.22 -0.76
C LYS A 317 32.29 -8.94 -1.44
N SER A 318 32.59 -8.80 -2.72
CA SER A 318 32.05 -7.74 -3.55
C SER A 318 31.69 -8.32 -4.91
N GLY A 319 30.73 -7.68 -5.56
CA GLY A 319 30.39 -7.96 -6.95
C GLY A 319 30.07 -6.66 -7.68
N PRO A 320 30.06 -6.70 -9.02
CA PRO A 320 30.29 -7.86 -9.88
C PRO A 320 31.73 -8.41 -9.80
N VAL A 321 31.91 -9.72 -10.02
CA VAL A 321 33.26 -10.30 -10.18
C VAL A 321 33.82 -9.97 -11.57
N PRO A 322 35.13 -10.08 -11.82
CA PRO A 322 35.71 -9.72 -13.12
C PRO A 322 35.05 -10.41 -14.34
N ALA A 323 34.56 -11.64 -14.17
CA ALA A 323 33.83 -12.37 -15.20
C ALA A 323 32.44 -11.79 -15.53
N GLU A 324 31.88 -10.97 -14.64
CA GLU A 324 30.56 -10.33 -14.75
C GLU A 324 30.64 -8.87 -15.23
N LEU A 325 31.84 -8.42 -15.62
CA LEU A 325 32.08 -7.09 -16.13
C LEU A 325 32.15 -7.10 -17.66
N VAL A 326 31.45 -6.16 -18.29
CA VAL A 326 31.59 -5.84 -19.71
C VAL A 326 32.18 -4.43 -19.79
N ASN A 327 33.41 -4.32 -20.30
CA ASN A 327 34.16 -3.05 -20.34
C ASN A 327 34.30 -2.39 -18.95
N ASN A 328 34.65 -3.17 -17.93
CA ASN A 328 34.77 -2.75 -16.52
C ASN A 328 33.49 -2.16 -15.90
N LYS A 329 32.34 -2.37 -16.54
CA LYS A 329 31.03 -2.02 -16.01
C LYS A 329 30.22 -3.27 -15.79
N ALA A 330 29.43 -3.26 -14.73
CA ALA A 330 28.49 -4.34 -14.49
C ALA A 330 27.48 -4.34 -15.64
N ALA A 331 27.16 -5.52 -16.18
CA ALA A 331 25.96 -5.63 -17.00
C ALA A 331 24.73 -5.18 -16.17
N TYR A 332 23.75 -4.57 -16.83
CA TYR A 332 22.54 -4.11 -16.14
C TYR A 332 21.87 -5.28 -15.39
N GLU A 333 21.60 -5.07 -14.09
CA GLU A 333 20.70 -5.90 -13.25
C GLU A 333 21.11 -7.38 -13.10
N SER A 334 22.41 -7.64 -12.91
CA SER A 334 22.93 -9.02 -12.93
C SER A 334 23.00 -9.72 -11.56
N LEU A 335 22.84 -9.03 -10.42
CA LEU A 335 23.16 -9.61 -9.11
C LEU A 335 21.97 -9.60 -8.15
N CYS A 336 21.46 -10.78 -7.80
CA CYS A 336 20.48 -10.91 -6.72
C CYS A 336 21.20 -10.92 -5.36
N VAL A 337 21.03 -9.85 -4.57
CA VAL A 337 21.69 -9.64 -3.28
C VAL A 337 20.86 -10.10 -2.08
N ALA A 338 19.55 -10.19 -2.24
CA ALA A 338 18.62 -10.68 -1.22
C ALA A 338 17.35 -11.23 -1.85
N VAL A 339 16.63 -12.07 -1.11
CA VAL A 339 15.37 -12.69 -1.55
C VAL A 339 14.33 -12.70 -0.44
N GLU A 340 13.06 -12.66 -0.80
CA GLU A 340 11.97 -13.12 0.05
C GLU A 340 11.51 -14.48 -0.44
N VAL A 341 11.32 -15.41 0.50
CA VAL A 341 10.97 -16.78 0.17
C VAL A 341 9.74 -17.25 0.91
N THR A 342 8.98 -18.10 0.23
CA THR A 342 7.85 -18.82 0.80
C THR A 342 8.21 -20.30 0.90
N ALA A 343 8.05 -20.88 2.08
CA ALA A 343 8.24 -22.31 2.30
C ALA A 343 7.08 -23.09 1.68
N ILE A 344 7.41 -24.13 0.92
CA ILE A 344 6.45 -25.07 0.35
C ILE A 344 6.29 -26.20 1.36
N LYS A 345 5.35 -26.05 2.30
CA LYS A 345 5.07 -27.07 3.34
C LYS A 345 4.08 -28.08 2.79
N VAL A 346 4.36 -29.36 2.97
CA VAL A 346 3.44 -30.44 2.63
C VAL A 346 2.96 -31.08 3.92
N GLY A 347 1.65 -31.29 4.04
CA GLY A 347 1.04 -32.08 5.10
C GLY A 347 1.55 -33.52 5.04
N ILE A 348 2.38 -33.90 6.02
CA ILE A 348 2.87 -35.28 6.15
C ILE A 348 1.78 -36.07 6.88
N ASN A 349 1.41 -37.25 6.34
CA ASN A 349 0.55 -38.17 7.04
C ASN A 349 1.13 -38.50 8.42
N SER A 350 0.37 -38.23 9.47
CA SER A 350 0.75 -38.56 10.84
C SER A 350 1.09 -40.05 10.98
N LYS A 351 0.45 -40.95 10.20
CA LYS A 351 0.76 -42.39 10.18
C LYS A 351 2.17 -42.73 9.70
N THR A 352 2.77 -41.98 8.77
CA THR A 352 4.15 -42.21 8.29
C THR A 352 5.18 -41.68 9.28
N LEU A 353 4.86 -40.62 10.02
CA LEU A 353 5.68 -40.09 11.11
C LEU A 353 5.80 -41.09 12.28
N TYR A 354 4.76 -41.89 12.53
CA TYR A 354 4.79 -42.96 13.55
C TYR A 354 5.70 -44.14 13.18
N THR A 355 6.10 -44.31 11.92
CA THR A 355 7.03 -45.37 11.50
C THR A 355 8.50 -44.96 11.67
N LEU A 356 8.79 -43.66 11.86
CA LEU A 356 10.15 -43.09 11.90
C LEU A 356 10.58 -42.58 13.29
N MET A 357 9.75 -42.69 14.32
CA MET A 357 10.10 -42.31 15.69
C MET A 357 9.73 -43.39 16.71
N PRO A 358 10.67 -43.89 17.53
CA PRO A 358 10.33 -44.73 18.67
C PRO A 358 9.95 -43.84 19.86
N ILE A 359 8.72 -43.97 20.37
CA ILE A 359 8.37 -44.09 21.81
C ILE A 359 6.93 -43.62 22.15
N LYS A 360 6.24 -44.55 22.83
CA LYS A 360 5.16 -44.53 23.85
C LYS A 360 3.90 -43.65 23.66
N ARG A 361 2.79 -44.39 23.46
CA ARG A 361 1.37 -44.01 23.51
C ARG A 361 0.95 -43.43 24.86
N ASN A 362 0.04 -42.46 24.83
CA ASN A 362 -1.14 -42.36 25.70
C ASN A 362 -2.26 -41.60 24.98
N ALA A 363 -3.52 -41.94 25.32
CA ALA A 363 -4.71 -41.89 24.49
C ALA A 363 -5.59 -40.63 24.63
N GLU A 364 -6.30 -40.30 23.52
CA GLU A 364 -7.69 -39.80 23.29
C GLU A 364 -8.42 -38.84 24.27
N PRO A 365 -9.52 -38.13 23.88
CA PRO A 365 -10.42 -38.43 22.74
C PRO A 365 -10.90 -37.27 21.84
N ALA A 366 -11.23 -37.63 20.60
CA ALA A 366 -12.03 -36.87 19.66
C ALA A 366 -13.45 -37.44 19.61
N ARG A 367 -14.46 -36.65 20.03
CA ARG A 367 -15.89 -36.89 19.79
C ARG A 367 -16.66 -35.62 20.14
N LYS A 368 -16.83 -34.69 19.18
CA LYS A 368 -17.80 -33.57 19.25
C LYS A 368 -17.84 -32.67 18.00
N LEU A 369 -17.85 -33.23 16.79
CA LEU A 369 -17.88 -32.38 15.59
C LEU A 369 -18.72 -32.94 14.43
N GLU A 370 -19.96 -33.35 14.70
CA GLU A 370 -20.96 -33.62 13.66
C GLU A 370 -22.34 -33.28 14.20
N GLU A 371 -22.73 -32.00 14.09
CA GLU A 371 -24.12 -31.53 14.12
C GLU A 371 -24.10 -30.02 13.88
N TRP A 372 -24.32 -29.56 12.63
CA TRP A 372 -25.03 -28.31 12.31
C TRP A 372 -25.19 -28.07 10.79
N ASN A 373 -26.33 -27.44 10.48
CA ASN A 373 -26.76 -26.76 9.24
C ASN A 373 -27.45 -27.56 8.13
N ARG A 374 -28.78 -27.34 8.06
CA ARG A 374 -29.67 -27.73 6.96
C ARG A 374 -30.58 -26.59 6.43
N ASP A 375 -30.32 -25.31 6.77
CA ASP A 375 -31.25 -24.20 6.45
C ASP A 375 -30.78 -23.20 5.36
N GLU A 376 -29.73 -23.50 4.58
CA GLU A 376 -29.12 -22.57 3.61
C GLU A 376 -29.47 -22.86 2.12
N ILE A 377 -30.62 -23.47 1.85
CA ILE A 377 -30.94 -24.07 0.54
C ILE A 377 -31.71 -23.13 -0.42
N HIS A 378 -32.22 -21.98 0.02
CA HIS A 378 -33.01 -21.09 -0.84
C HIS A 378 -32.22 -19.96 -1.54
N GLU A 379 -31.16 -19.38 -0.94
CA GLU A 379 -30.26 -18.44 -1.64
C GLU A 379 -29.32 -19.15 -2.63
N SER A 380 -29.02 -20.42 -2.36
CA SER A 380 -28.14 -21.24 -3.18
C SER A 380 -28.64 -21.45 -4.62
N LYS A 381 -29.94 -21.39 -4.90
CA LYS A 381 -30.47 -21.66 -6.25
C LYS A 381 -30.25 -20.51 -7.23
N VAL A 382 -30.29 -19.26 -6.77
CA VAL A 382 -29.97 -18.08 -7.59
C VAL A 382 -28.46 -17.99 -7.80
N CYS A 383 -27.66 -18.24 -6.74
CA CYS A 383 -26.20 -18.34 -6.86
C CYS A 383 -25.77 -19.52 -7.75
N LEU A 384 -26.47 -20.66 -7.73
CA LEU A 384 -26.17 -21.82 -8.58
C LEU A 384 -26.51 -21.53 -10.05
N LEU A 385 -27.64 -20.86 -10.34
CA LEU A 385 -27.97 -20.44 -11.70
C LEU A 385 -26.94 -19.43 -12.23
N MET A 386 -26.48 -18.51 -11.39
CA MET A 386 -25.45 -17.51 -11.74
C MET A 386 -24.05 -18.13 -11.88
N ARG A 387 -23.73 -19.15 -11.07
CA ARG A 387 -22.51 -19.96 -11.22
C ARG A 387 -22.55 -20.82 -12.48
N LEU A 388 -23.70 -21.43 -12.81
CA LEU A 388 -23.86 -22.22 -14.04
C LEU A 388 -23.72 -21.36 -15.31
N LEU A 389 -24.21 -20.11 -15.27
CA LEU A 389 -24.02 -19.14 -16.35
C LEU A 389 -22.58 -18.59 -16.45
N SER A 390 -21.79 -18.66 -15.38
CA SER A 390 -20.37 -18.27 -15.42
C SER A 390 -19.43 -19.45 -15.75
N PHE A 391 -19.77 -20.67 -15.34
CA PHE A 391 -19.05 -21.90 -15.71
C PHE A 391 -19.27 -22.31 -17.17
N GLY A 392 -20.45 -22.05 -17.75
CA GLY A 392 -20.74 -22.39 -19.14
C GLY A 392 -19.97 -21.57 -20.20
N TYR A 393 -19.28 -20.49 -19.80
CA TYR A 393 -18.62 -19.55 -20.72
C TYR A 393 -17.08 -19.49 -20.58
N CYS A 394 -16.48 -20.31 -19.71
CA CYS A 394 -15.04 -20.50 -19.68
C CYS A 394 -14.65 -21.71 -20.55
N GLN A 395 -14.08 -21.46 -21.73
CA GLN A 395 -13.49 -22.50 -22.58
C GLN A 395 -12.29 -23.16 -21.88
N TYR A 396 -12.39 -24.45 -21.52
CA TYR A 396 -11.29 -25.42 -21.50
C TYR A 396 -11.83 -26.84 -21.75
N PRO A 397 -11.13 -27.70 -22.52
CA PRO A 397 -11.61 -29.05 -22.84
C PRO A 397 -11.23 -30.04 -21.73
N ILE A 398 -12.24 -30.64 -21.10
CA ILE A 398 -12.08 -31.82 -20.23
C ILE A 398 -12.22 -33.06 -21.13
N TYR A 399 -11.11 -33.68 -21.50
CA TYR A 399 -11.09 -35.06 -22.01
C TYR A 399 -9.92 -35.81 -21.39
N SER A 400 -10.09 -36.32 -20.16
CA SER A 400 -9.39 -37.51 -19.66
C SER A 400 -9.75 -37.83 -18.20
N SER A 401 -10.99 -38.27 -17.89
CA SER A 401 -11.22 -38.99 -16.61
C SER A 401 -12.52 -39.81 -16.51
N LEU A 402 -13.08 -40.30 -17.62
CA LEU A 402 -14.24 -41.21 -17.58
C LEU A 402 -14.02 -42.38 -18.57
N ARG A 403 -12.98 -43.19 -18.34
CA ARG A 403 -12.78 -44.44 -19.08
C ARG A 403 -13.09 -45.71 -18.27
N ASP A 404 -13.24 -45.64 -16.96
CA ASP A 404 -13.49 -46.83 -16.15
C ASP A 404 -14.77 -46.65 -15.31
N ASN A 405 -15.89 -47.15 -15.84
CA ASN A 405 -16.98 -47.83 -15.13
C ASN A 405 -18.18 -48.02 -16.06
N ALA A 406 -18.08 -49.01 -16.94
CA ALA A 406 -19.24 -49.61 -17.57
C ALA A 406 -19.75 -50.73 -16.65
N HIS A 407 -20.99 -50.62 -16.15
CA HIS A 407 -21.97 -51.71 -15.99
C HIS A 407 -23.17 -51.22 -15.18
N THR A 408 -24.26 -50.86 -15.84
CA THR A 408 -25.67 -51.24 -15.50
C THR A 408 -26.65 -50.65 -16.53
N GLN A 409 -27.60 -51.49 -16.95
CA GLN A 409 -28.57 -51.33 -18.05
C GLN A 409 -29.80 -50.51 -17.61
N TYR A 410 -30.36 -49.56 -18.39
CA TYR A 410 -31.55 -49.65 -19.29
C TYR A 410 -32.11 -48.19 -19.47
N PRO A 411 -33.08 -47.88 -20.38
CA PRO A 411 -33.13 -48.05 -21.84
C PRO A 411 -33.23 -46.72 -22.64
N SER A 412 -32.61 -46.74 -23.81
CA SER A 412 -32.97 -46.15 -25.11
C SER A 412 -34.06 -45.06 -25.22
N PHE A 413 -33.67 -43.87 -25.65
CA PHE A 413 -34.31 -43.16 -26.78
C PHE A 413 -33.26 -42.35 -27.54
N LEU A 414 -33.23 -42.56 -28.86
CA LEU A 414 -32.67 -41.76 -29.96
C LEU A 414 -31.69 -42.53 -30.88
N SER A 415 -32.08 -42.52 -32.15
CA SER A 415 -31.50 -43.18 -33.32
C SER A 415 -30.12 -42.60 -33.71
N PRO A 416 -29.23 -43.35 -34.37
CA PRO A 416 -27.86 -42.92 -34.64
C PRO A 416 -27.75 -42.14 -35.96
N ILE A 417 -27.07 -40.99 -35.92
CA ILE A 417 -26.45 -40.38 -37.11
C ILE A 417 -25.00 -40.88 -37.15
N ILE A 418 -24.69 -41.65 -38.19
CA ILE A 418 -23.36 -42.20 -38.48
C ILE A 418 -22.52 -41.09 -39.14
N TYR A 419 -21.34 -40.79 -38.58
CA TYR A 419 -20.28 -40.08 -39.31
C TYR A 419 -19.03 -40.96 -39.39
N HIS A 420 -18.62 -41.26 -40.63
CA HIS A 420 -17.32 -41.81 -40.97
C HIS A 420 -16.23 -40.76 -40.71
N TRP A 421 -15.13 -41.15 -40.06
CA TRP A 421 -13.94 -40.31 -39.88
C TRP A 421 -12.83 -40.77 -40.84
N SER A 422 -12.26 -39.82 -41.58
CA SER A 422 -10.97 -39.94 -42.28
C SER A 422 -10.02 -38.89 -41.68
N PRO A 423 -8.77 -39.25 -41.30
CA PRO A 423 -7.85 -38.34 -40.62
C PRO A 423 -6.95 -37.63 -41.64
N SER A 424 -7.35 -36.44 -42.08
CA SER A 424 -6.44 -35.44 -42.70
C SER A 424 -7.20 -34.14 -42.92
N ASP A 425 -7.39 -33.35 -41.85
CA ASP A 425 -7.51 -31.89 -41.87
C ASP A 425 -7.87 -31.41 -40.46
N LEU A 426 -6.95 -30.71 -39.78
CA LEU A 426 -7.14 -30.18 -38.42
C LEU A 426 -6.94 -28.66 -38.43
N SER A 427 -7.86 -27.97 -39.10
CA SER A 427 -8.21 -26.58 -38.77
C SER A 427 -9.59 -26.59 -38.11
N ILE A 428 -9.63 -26.66 -36.78
CA ILE A 428 -10.88 -26.45 -36.04
C ILE A 428 -11.16 -24.94 -36.03
N GLN A 429 -11.83 -24.45 -37.08
CA GLN A 429 -12.65 -23.25 -36.93
C GLN A 429 -13.91 -23.69 -36.17
N VAL A 430 -13.95 -23.40 -34.86
CA VAL A 430 -15.22 -23.42 -34.13
C VAL A 430 -16.11 -22.37 -34.78
N ASN A 431 -17.15 -22.83 -35.48
CA ASN A 431 -18.16 -21.96 -36.04
C ASN A 431 -18.97 -21.33 -34.90
N LEU A 432 -18.46 -20.23 -34.35
CA LEU A 432 -19.07 -19.46 -33.25
C LEU A 432 -20.51 -19.03 -33.59
N GLN A 433 -20.84 -18.94 -34.88
CA GLN A 433 -22.16 -18.61 -35.37
C GLN A 433 -23.15 -19.76 -35.15
N SER A 434 -22.75 -21.01 -35.42
CA SER A 434 -23.62 -22.17 -35.15
C SER A 434 -23.76 -22.47 -33.66
N PHE A 435 -22.75 -22.15 -32.84
CA PHE A 435 -22.86 -22.27 -31.39
C PHE A 435 -23.80 -21.22 -30.79
N ALA A 436 -23.73 -19.96 -31.25
CA ALA A 436 -24.64 -18.90 -30.85
C ALA A 436 -26.10 -19.18 -31.31
N GLU A 437 -26.29 -19.71 -32.52
CA GLU A 437 -27.61 -20.12 -33.03
C GLU A 437 -28.19 -21.32 -32.27
N ASN A 438 -27.36 -22.26 -31.83
CA ASN A 438 -27.81 -23.40 -31.03
C ASN A 438 -28.09 -23.02 -29.56
N MET A 439 -27.29 -22.14 -28.95
CA MET A 439 -27.59 -21.57 -27.62
C MET A 439 -28.87 -20.72 -27.63
N SER A 440 -29.11 -19.97 -28.71
CA SER A 440 -30.36 -19.25 -28.96
C SER A 440 -31.59 -20.16 -29.05
N ARG A 441 -31.41 -21.44 -29.43
CA ARG A 441 -32.51 -22.42 -29.52
C ARG A 441 -32.68 -23.24 -28.24
N VAL A 442 -31.62 -23.43 -27.47
CA VAL A 442 -31.60 -24.32 -26.28
C VAL A 442 -31.83 -23.56 -24.96
N THR A 443 -31.52 -22.26 -24.92
CA THR A 443 -31.81 -21.43 -23.75
C THR A 443 -32.95 -20.47 -24.07
N GLY A 444 -34.08 -20.62 -23.39
CA GLY A 444 -35.22 -19.69 -23.46
C GLY A 444 -34.91 -18.28 -22.90
N LEU A 445 -33.67 -17.79 -23.04
CA LEU A 445 -33.26 -16.44 -22.64
C LEU A 445 -33.88 -15.34 -23.52
N GLN A 446 -34.61 -15.70 -24.59
CA GLN A 446 -35.55 -14.79 -25.24
C GLN A 446 -36.78 -14.44 -24.37
N MET A 447 -36.94 -15.02 -23.17
CA MET A 447 -38.12 -14.79 -22.31
C MET A 447 -37.89 -13.97 -21.04
N LEU A 448 -36.67 -13.51 -20.74
CA LEU A 448 -36.53 -12.59 -19.61
C LEU A 448 -36.98 -11.18 -20.03
N PRO A 449 -37.94 -10.58 -19.31
CA PRO A 449 -38.31 -9.18 -19.54
C PRO A 449 -37.07 -8.28 -19.47
N PRO A 450 -36.97 -7.23 -20.31
CA PRO A 450 -35.83 -6.31 -20.30
C PRO A 450 -35.48 -5.74 -18.92
N GLU A 451 -36.47 -5.59 -18.04
CA GLU A 451 -36.31 -5.11 -16.68
C GLU A 451 -35.48 -6.08 -15.81
N LEU A 452 -35.55 -7.38 -16.06
CA LEU A 452 -34.71 -8.36 -15.36
C LEU A 452 -33.28 -8.29 -15.86
N HIS A 453 -33.06 -8.05 -17.15
CA HIS A 453 -31.72 -7.80 -17.68
C HIS A 453 -31.09 -6.58 -17.03
N ASP A 454 -31.82 -5.47 -16.96
CA ASP A 454 -31.34 -4.26 -16.30
C ASP A 454 -31.05 -4.51 -14.82
N LYS A 455 -31.93 -5.20 -14.08
CA LYS A 455 -31.69 -5.54 -12.67
C LYS A 455 -30.46 -6.42 -12.46
N ILE A 456 -30.23 -7.40 -13.35
CA ILE A 456 -29.04 -8.24 -13.29
C ILE A 456 -27.79 -7.38 -13.48
N ILE A 457 -27.75 -6.55 -14.52
CA ILE A 457 -26.59 -5.69 -14.78
C ILE A 457 -26.41 -4.65 -13.66
N ASP A 458 -27.50 -4.10 -13.11
CA ASP A 458 -27.49 -3.14 -12.00
C ASP A 458 -26.88 -3.74 -10.72
N TYR A 459 -27.04 -5.05 -10.51
CA TYR A 459 -26.42 -5.76 -9.39
C TYR A 459 -24.89 -5.83 -9.51
N PHE A 460 -24.36 -5.85 -10.74
CA PHE A 460 -22.92 -5.92 -11.04
C PHE A 460 -22.34 -4.60 -11.52
N LYS A 461 -23.01 -3.48 -11.26
CA LYS A 461 -22.57 -2.14 -11.71
C LYS A 461 -21.14 -1.75 -11.29
N ASP A 462 -20.63 -2.38 -10.23
CA ASP A 462 -19.33 -2.13 -9.62
C ASP A 462 -18.26 -3.16 -10.11
N ASP A 463 -18.67 -4.27 -10.75
CA ASP A 463 -17.76 -5.29 -11.31
C ASP A 463 -17.53 -5.08 -12.82
N LEU A 464 -16.52 -4.26 -13.14
CA LEU A 464 -16.16 -3.92 -14.52
C LEU A 464 -15.75 -5.13 -15.37
N LEU A 465 -15.14 -6.15 -14.79
CA LEU A 465 -14.73 -7.36 -15.52
C LEU A 465 -15.97 -8.18 -15.91
N PHE A 466 -16.92 -8.29 -15.00
CA PHE A 466 -18.21 -8.91 -15.27
C PHE A 466 -18.99 -8.15 -16.34
N LEU A 467 -19.12 -6.83 -16.22
CA LEU A 467 -19.81 -5.98 -17.20
C LEU A 467 -19.21 -6.11 -18.61
N ARG A 468 -17.88 -6.16 -18.72
CA ARG A 468 -17.19 -6.38 -20.00
C ARG A 468 -17.49 -7.75 -20.59
N SER A 469 -17.54 -8.78 -19.74
CA SER A 469 -17.87 -10.15 -20.14
C SER A 469 -19.32 -10.23 -20.62
N CYS A 470 -20.26 -9.61 -19.91
CA CYS A 470 -21.67 -9.50 -20.31
C CYS A 470 -21.86 -8.77 -21.64
N ALA A 471 -21.21 -7.63 -21.82
CA ALA A 471 -21.26 -6.87 -23.07
C ALA A 471 -20.74 -7.67 -24.27
N SER A 472 -19.71 -8.51 -24.05
CA SER A 472 -19.13 -9.36 -25.09
C SER A 472 -19.98 -10.59 -25.39
N ALA A 473 -20.67 -11.13 -24.38
CA ALA A 473 -21.49 -12.33 -24.50
C ALA A 473 -22.87 -12.06 -25.14
N CYS A 474 -23.50 -10.91 -24.85
CA CYS A 474 -24.87 -10.63 -25.31
C CYS A 474 -25.03 -9.18 -25.79
N ARG A 475 -25.48 -9.01 -27.04
CA ARG A 475 -25.71 -7.68 -27.64
C ARG A 475 -26.74 -6.84 -26.88
N VAL A 476 -27.74 -7.47 -26.28
CA VAL A 476 -28.77 -6.79 -25.48
C VAL A 476 -28.18 -6.10 -24.25
N PHE A 477 -27.09 -6.65 -23.70
CA PHE A 477 -26.43 -6.07 -22.51
C PHE A 477 -25.47 -4.94 -22.84
N ILE A 478 -25.07 -4.77 -24.11
CA ILE A 478 -24.02 -3.82 -24.50
C ILE A 478 -24.33 -2.41 -23.99
N ALA A 479 -25.53 -1.88 -24.25
CA ALA A 479 -25.86 -0.50 -23.89
C ALA A 479 -25.85 -0.28 -22.37
N ARG A 480 -26.44 -1.18 -21.59
CA ARG A 480 -26.48 -1.07 -20.12
C ARG A 480 -25.10 -1.28 -19.49
N CYS A 481 -24.32 -2.23 -20.00
CA CYS A 481 -22.94 -2.46 -19.55
C CYS A 481 -22.04 -1.27 -19.90
N GLN A 482 -22.13 -0.73 -21.12
CA GLN A 482 -21.41 0.47 -21.52
C GLN A 482 -21.78 1.67 -20.65
N TYR A 483 -23.07 1.85 -20.34
CA TYR A 483 -23.50 2.88 -19.41
C TYR A 483 -22.73 2.79 -18.09
N TYR A 484 -22.67 1.62 -17.44
CA TYR A 484 -21.94 1.48 -16.17
C TYR A 484 -20.43 1.59 -16.33
N MET A 485 -19.83 0.95 -17.35
CA MET A 485 -18.39 1.00 -17.60
C MET A 485 -17.87 2.43 -17.86
N PHE A 486 -18.67 3.28 -18.52
CA PHE A 486 -18.26 4.66 -18.87
C PHE A 486 -18.91 5.73 -17.99
N ARG A 487 -19.76 5.37 -17.02
CA ARG A 487 -20.43 6.34 -16.13
C ARG A 487 -19.44 7.15 -15.30
N SER A 488 -18.40 6.49 -14.79
CA SER A 488 -17.36 7.07 -13.94
C SER A 488 -15.99 6.71 -14.52
N LEU A 489 -15.26 7.71 -15.01
CA LEU A 489 -13.98 7.52 -15.70
C LEU A 489 -12.87 8.33 -15.04
N ALA A 490 -11.66 7.78 -15.04
CA ALA A 490 -10.44 8.52 -14.76
C ALA A 490 -9.58 8.57 -16.04
N LEU A 491 -9.23 9.78 -16.49
CA LEU A 491 -8.31 9.98 -17.61
C LEU A 491 -6.92 10.28 -17.07
N ALA A 492 -5.97 9.40 -17.39
CA ALA A 492 -4.56 9.63 -17.10
C ALA A 492 -3.94 10.49 -18.22
N THR A 493 -3.28 11.57 -17.85
CA THR A 493 -2.53 12.43 -18.79
C THR A 493 -1.09 11.98 -19.01
N ASP A 494 -0.65 10.92 -18.34
CA ASP A 494 0.69 10.33 -18.45
C ASP A 494 0.58 8.81 -18.72
N PRO A 495 1.24 8.27 -19.75
CA PRO A 495 1.25 6.84 -20.06
C PRO A 495 1.96 6.01 -18.99
N ASN A 496 2.84 6.62 -18.19
CA ASN A 496 3.56 5.97 -17.12
C ASN A 496 2.79 5.97 -15.80
N HIS A 497 1.57 6.54 -15.77
CA HIS A 497 0.69 6.40 -14.63
C HIS A 497 0.24 4.94 -14.52
N ARG A 498 1.07 4.13 -13.85
CA ARG A 498 0.68 2.83 -13.36
C ARG A 498 -0.36 3.08 -12.27
N GLU A 499 -1.45 2.33 -12.32
CA GLU A 499 -2.54 2.36 -11.32
C GLU A 499 -1.93 2.36 -9.91
N THR A 500 -1.74 3.53 -9.31
CA THR A 500 -1.58 3.64 -7.88
C THR A 500 -2.96 3.29 -7.36
N LYS A 501 -3.09 2.07 -6.84
CA LYS A 501 -4.34 1.57 -6.26
C LYS A 501 -4.74 2.55 -5.16
N HIS A 502 -5.54 3.56 -5.49
CA HIS A 502 -6.25 4.30 -4.47
C HIS A 502 -7.31 3.34 -3.94
N PRO A 503 -7.17 2.82 -2.70
CA PRO A 503 -8.13 1.89 -2.15
C PRO A 503 -9.51 2.58 -2.08
N GLY A 504 -10.49 2.00 -2.77
CA GLY A 504 -11.88 2.48 -2.75
C GLY A 504 -12.33 3.31 -3.96
N ALA A 505 -11.44 3.67 -4.90
CA ALA A 505 -11.86 4.30 -6.15
C ALA A 505 -11.85 3.28 -7.30
N GLU A 506 -13.00 2.64 -7.55
CA GLU A 506 -13.27 1.80 -8.74
C GLU A 506 -13.38 2.64 -10.03
N LEU A 507 -12.48 3.61 -10.23
CA LEU A 507 -12.45 4.37 -11.47
C LEU A 507 -11.65 3.60 -12.52
N VAL A 508 -12.24 3.42 -13.69
CA VAL A 508 -11.51 2.91 -14.86
C VAL A 508 -10.50 3.97 -15.27
N PHE A 509 -9.20 3.68 -15.12
CA PHE A 509 -8.14 4.51 -15.68
C PHE A 509 -8.03 4.23 -17.18
N LEU A 510 -8.35 5.23 -17.98
CA LEU A 510 -8.19 5.21 -19.43
C LEU A 510 -7.11 6.20 -19.85
N ASP A 511 -6.26 5.77 -20.77
CA ASP A 511 -5.40 6.70 -21.51
C ASP A 511 -6.28 7.71 -22.27
N ALA A 512 -5.93 8.99 -22.17
CA ALA A 512 -6.71 10.08 -22.76
C ALA A 512 -6.85 9.94 -24.29
N ASN A 513 -5.83 9.47 -25.00
CA ASN A 513 -5.90 9.29 -26.46
C ASN A 513 -6.80 8.11 -26.82
N ARG A 514 -6.75 7.03 -26.03
CA ARG A 514 -7.67 5.90 -26.20
C ARG A 514 -9.13 6.34 -26.00
N PHE A 515 -9.41 7.12 -24.97
CA PHE A 515 -10.75 7.62 -24.74
C PHE A 515 -11.20 8.60 -25.85
N TYR A 516 -10.30 9.45 -26.33
CA TYR A 516 -10.55 10.27 -27.52
C TYR A 516 -10.98 9.43 -28.73
N SER A 517 -10.26 8.34 -29.04
CA SER A 517 -10.63 7.46 -30.15
C SER A 517 -12.01 6.82 -29.92
N ILE A 518 -12.30 6.36 -28.70
CA ILE A 518 -13.61 5.78 -28.35
C ILE A 518 -14.73 6.79 -28.57
N ILE A 519 -14.57 8.03 -28.11
CA ILE A 519 -15.59 9.08 -28.27
C ILE A 519 -15.73 9.53 -29.72
N LYS A 520 -14.63 9.50 -30.48
CA LYS A 520 -14.63 9.80 -31.91
C LYS A 520 -15.39 8.73 -32.70
N ASP A 521 -15.15 7.46 -32.41
CA ASP A 521 -15.74 6.32 -33.13
C ASP A 521 -17.15 5.97 -32.63
N SER A 522 -17.47 6.30 -31.38
CA SER A 522 -18.75 6.03 -30.73
C SER A 522 -19.22 7.22 -29.88
N PRO A 523 -19.71 8.30 -30.52
CA PRO A 523 -20.06 9.55 -29.83
C PRO A 523 -21.11 9.40 -28.72
N HIS A 524 -22.01 8.42 -28.83
CA HIS A 524 -23.06 8.14 -27.83
C HIS A 524 -22.48 7.77 -26.44
N ILE A 525 -21.24 7.26 -26.37
CA ILE A 525 -20.57 6.96 -25.09
C ILE A 525 -20.37 8.24 -24.27
N ALA A 526 -20.21 9.40 -24.91
CA ALA A 526 -20.09 10.69 -24.23
C ALA A 526 -21.31 11.00 -23.34
N ASP A 527 -22.50 10.51 -23.73
CA ASP A 527 -23.75 10.75 -23.00
C ASP A 527 -23.85 9.90 -21.72
N TYR A 528 -23.06 8.83 -21.62
CA TYR A 528 -23.01 7.97 -20.42
C TYR A 528 -22.12 8.56 -19.32
N VAL A 529 -21.11 9.35 -19.68
CA VAL A 529 -20.15 9.89 -18.70
C VAL A 529 -20.84 10.89 -17.78
N ARG A 530 -20.91 10.54 -16.50
CA ARG A 530 -21.44 11.40 -15.44
C ARG A 530 -20.35 11.93 -14.55
N HIS A 531 -19.32 11.14 -14.28
CA HIS A 531 -18.20 11.53 -13.43
C HIS A 531 -16.90 11.37 -14.22
N LEU A 532 -16.14 12.46 -14.30
CA LEU A 532 -14.83 12.45 -14.93
C LEU A 532 -13.78 12.91 -13.93
N ARG A 533 -12.77 12.08 -13.67
CA ARG A 533 -11.54 12.46 -12.98
C ARG A 533 -10.44 12.66 -14.02
N ILE A 534 -9.75 13.79 -14.00
CA ILE A 534 -8.57 14.03 -14.82
C ILE A 534 -7.38 13.91 -13.88
N ALA A 535 -6.67 12.79 -13.96
CA ALA A 535 -5.48 12.54 -13.15
C ALA A 535 -4.24 13.08 -13.88
N SER A 536 -3.57 14.04 -13.26
CA SER A 536 -2.17 14.33 -13.57
C SER A 536 -1.29 13.63 -12.56
N VAL A 537 -0.32 12.87 -13.05
CA VAL A 537 0.68 12.26 -12.17
C VAL A 537 1.41 13.38 -11.43
N PRO A 538 1.42 13.36 -10.09
CA PRO A 538 2.34 14.20 -9.35
C PRO A 538 3.75 13.79 -9.74
N GLU A 539 4.58 14.77 -10.09
CA GLU A 539 6.02 14.60 -10.35
C GLU A 539 6.76 14.11 -9.08
N TYR A 540 6.45 12.92 -8.57
CA TYR A 540 7.23 12.29 -7.51
C TYR A 540 8.54 11.81 -8.13
N GLY A 541 9.58 12.61 -7.94
CA GLY A 541 10.91 12.37 -8.48
C GLY A 541 11.12 12.86 -9.92
N ALA A 542 10.14 13.54 -10.54
CA ALA A 542 10.36 14.07 -11.89
C ALA A 542 11.40 15.18 -11.82
N LEU A 543 12.49 14.94 -12.53
CA LEU A 543 13.45 15.96 -12.91
C LEU A 543 12.69 17.22 -13.37
N PRO A 544 13.11 18.43 -12.96
CA PRO A 544 12.41 19.68 -13.31
C PRO A 544 12.07 19.72 -14.81
N GLU A 545 10.96 20.37 -15.19
CA GLU A 545 10.38 20.47 -16.56
C GLU A 545 11.40 20.59 -17.72
N GLY A 546 12.60 21.13 -17.46
CA GLY A 546 13.75 21.14 -18.36
C GLY A 546 14.25 19.77 -18.82
N HIS A 547 13.98 18.69 -18.08
CA HIS A 547 14.51 17.35 -18.36
C HIS A 547 13.57 16.44 -19.16
N LEU A 548 12.30 16.80 -19.35
CA LEU A 548 11.44 16.07 -20.29
C LEU A 548 12.02 16.19 -21.70
N THR A 549 12.14 15.06 -22.38
CA THR A 549 12.52 15.03 -23.80
C THR A 549 11.48 15.80 -24.63
N ARG A 550 11.89 16.26 -25.82
CA ARG A 550 10.98 16.95 -26.75
C ARG A 550 9.75 16.08 -27.10
N GLU A 551 9.95 14.78 -27.22
CA GLU A 551 8.91 13.80 -27.54
C GLU A 551 7.91 13.63 -26.39
N GLU A 552 8.39 13.54 -25.14
CA GLU A 552 7.50 13.46 -23.97
C GLU A 552 6.63 14.72 -23.82
N ARG A 553 7.21 15.91 -24.05
CA ARG A 553 6.44 17.16 -24.06
C ARG A 553 5.39 17.19 -25.18
N ALA A 554 5.72 16.68 -26.37
CA ALA A 554 4.78 16.59 -27.48
C ALA A 554 3.64 15.60 -27.19
N GLY A 555 3.97 14.41 -26.69
CA GLY A 555 2.99 13.39 -26.29
C GLY A 555 2.06 13.89 -25.18
N ARG A 556 2.58 14.64 -24.21
CA ARG A 556 1.77 15.30 -23.17
C ARG A 556 0.78 16.30 -23.76
N ARG A 557 1.25 17.21 -24.62
CA ARG A 557 0.38 18.22 -25.26
C ARG A 557 -0.72 17.55 -26.07
N GLU A 558 -0.43 16.44 -26.73
CA GLU A 558 -1.43 15.70 -27.50
C GLU A 558 -2.48 15.07 -26.60
N ARG A 559 -2.09 14.44 -25.48
CA ARG A 559 -3.03 13.92 -24.48
C ARG A 559 -3.92 15.03 -23.89
N GLU A 560 -3.36 16.20 -23.61
CA GLU A 560 -4.12 17.35 -23.12
C GLU A 560 -5.16 17.84 -24.16
N LYS A 561 -4.83 17.82 -25.46
CA LYS A 561 -5.81 18.10 -26.52
C LYS A 561 -6.90 17.01 -26.58
N SER A 562 -6.53 15.75 -26.41
CA SER A 562 -7.48 14.64 -26.35
C SER A 562 -8.47 14.79 -25.19
N VAL A 563 -7.99 15.15 -23.99
CA VAL A 563 -8.85 15.46 -22.85
C VAL A 563 -9.77 16.65 -23.16
N ALA A 564 -9.24 17.72 -23.76
CA ALA A 564 -10.02 18.89 -24.14
C ALA A 564 -11.15 18.53 -25.13
N PHE A 565 -10.83 17.75 -26.17
CA PHE A 565 -11.80 17.26 -27.14
C PHE A 565 -12.92 16.43 -26.50
N CYS A 566 -12.56 15.58 -25.54
CA CYS A 566 -13.51 14.75 -24.81
C CYS A 566 -14.44 15.61 -23.94
N LEU A 567 -13.88 16.52 -23.14
CA LEU A 567 -14.63 17.41 -22.25
C LEU A 567 -15.72 18.20 -22.97
N ASP A 568 -15.43 18.73 -24.15
CA ASP A 568 -16.38 19.51 -24.97
C ASP A 568 -17.63 18.68 -25.39
N ARG A 569 -17.55 17.35 -25.33
CA ARG A 569 -18.63 16.43 -25.73
C ARG A 569 -19.42 15.83 -24.57
N LEU A 570 -18.94 15.95 -23.33
CA LEU A 570 -19.59 15.36 -22.16
C LEU A 570 -20.76 16.21 -21.67
N ARG A 571 -21.85 16.28 -22.43
CA ARG A 571 -23.04 17.13 -22.13
C ARG A 571 -23.80 16.74 -20.87
N ASN A 572 -23.51 15.54 -20.38
CA ASN A 572 -24.19 14.88 -19.30
C ASN A 572 -23.35 14.83 -18.01
N LEU A 573 -22.20 15.52 -18.03
CA LEU A 573 -21.26 15.56 -16.93
C LEU A 573 -21.90 16.18 -15.70
N ARG A 574 -21.86 15.44 -14.59
CA ARG A 574 -22.37 15.84 -13.27
C ARG A 574 -21.26 16.14 -12.27
N CYS A 575 -20.12 15.48 -12.43
CA CYS A 575 -18.95 15.66 -11.58
C CYS A 575 -17.69 15.75 -12.43
N LEU A 576 -16.86 16.75 -12.13
CA LEU A 576 -15.53 16.91 -12.69
C LEU A 576 -14.52 16.98 -11.54
N SER A 577 -13.65 15.98 -11.44
CA SER A 577 -12.50 15.98 -10.53
C SER A 577 -11.23 16.25 -11.33
N ILE A 578 -10.42 17.21 -10.89
CA ILE A 578 -9.16 17.58 -11.53
C ILE A 578 -8.08 17.38 -10.48
N ASP A 579 -7.31 16.30 -10.65
CA ASP A 579 -6.18 16.02 -9.80
C ASP A 579 -4.91 16.62 -10.42
N SER A 580 -4.60 17.83 -9.99
CA SER A 580 -3.36 18.51 -10.28
C SER A 580 -2.40 18.34 -9.10
N GLY A 581 -1.49 17.38 -9.20
CA GLY A 581 -0.39 17.23 -8.24
C GLY A 581 0.40 18.53 -8.00
N LYS A 582 1.32 18.51 -7.02
CA LYS A 582 1.99 19.70 -6.45
C LYS A 582 2.62 20.67 -7.48
N ARG A 583 2.94 20.20 -8.69
CA ARG A 583 3.59 20.97 -9.77
C ARG A 583 2.89 20.87 -11.11
N CYS A 584 1.63 20.46 -11.15
CA CYS A 584 0.97 20.09 -12.39
C CYS A 584 0.92 21.24 -13.43
N PRO A 585 1.64 21.12 -14.58
CA PRO A 585 1.59 22.11 -15.64
C PRO A 585 0.42 21.90 -16.62
N VAL A 586 -0.55 21.02 -16.31
CA VAL A 586 -1.81 20.85 -17.08
C VAL A 586 -2.50 22.19 -17.34
N PHE A 587 -2.31 23.17 -16.45
CA PHE A 587 -2.88 24.51 -16.57
C PHE A 587 -2.09 25.48 -17.47
N LYS A 588 -0.96 25.06 -18.04
CA LYS A 588 -0.24 25.85 -19.05
C LYS A 588 -0.84 25.71 -20.44
N ASN A 589 -1.65 24.67 -20.69
CA ASN A 589 -2.28 24.45 -21.98
C ASN A 589 -3.59 25.25 -22.09
N PRO A 590 -3.64 26.30 -22.93
CA PRO A 590 -4.81 27.17 -23.02
C PRO A 590 -6.02 26.45 -23.62
N ILE A 591 -5.83 25.39 -24.40
CA ILE A 591 -6.92 24.62 -25.02
C ILE A 591 -7.64 23.82 -23.94
N LEU A 592 -6.89 23.09 -23.13
CA LEU A 592 -7.46 22.29 -22.04
C LEU A 592 -8.11 23.18 -20.97
N LEU A 593 -7.49 24.32 -20.63
CA LEU A 593 -8.08 25.26 -19.69
C LEU A 593 -9.45 25.79 -20.18
N ARG A 594 -9.57 26.12 -21.47
CA ARG A 594 -10.85 26.54 -22.07
C ARG A 594 -11.90 25.44 -22.03
N ALA A 595 -11.52 24.19 -22.33
CA ALA A 595 -12.43 23.04 -22.26
C ALA A 595 -12.90 22.77 -20.82
N ILE A 596 -12.01 22.89 -19.83
CA ILE A 596 -12.38 22.81 -18.40
C ILE A 596 -13.34 23.94 -18.02
N GLN A 597 -13.08 25.18 -18.46
CA GLN A 597 -13.99 26.31 -18.24
C GLN A 597 -15.37 26.06 -18.86
N ALA A 598 -15.42 25.54 -20.09
CA ALA A 598 -16.66 25.18 -20.77
C ALA A 598 -17.41 24.05 -20.04
N ALA A 599 -16.71 23.05 -19.49
CA ALA A 599 -17.31 21.99 -18.70
C ALA A 599 -17.89 22.50 -17.38
N ILE A 600 -17.22 23.45 -16.71
CA ILE A 600 -17.67 24.03 -15.43
C ILE A 600 -18.98 24.79 -15.54
N VAL A 601 -19.23 25.43 -16.69
CA VAL A 601 -20.48 26.17 -16.92
C VAL A 601 -21.64 25.32 -17.39
N GLN A 602 -21.44 24.01 -17.57
CA GLN A 602 -22.54 23.14 -17.97
C GLN A 602 -23.61 23.10 -16.86
N PRO A 603 -24.89 23.22 -17.20
CA PRO A 603 -25.97 23.21 -16.21
C PRO A 603 -26.14 21.84 -15.53
N THR A 604 -25.63 20.78 -16.15
CA THR A 604 -25.64 19.43 -15.57
C THR A 604 -24.54 19.22 -14.52
N LEU A 605 -23.51 20.08 -14.49
CA LEU A 605 -22.40 19.94 -13.55
C LEU A 605 -22.84 20.40 -12.17
N VAL A 606 -22.88 19.45 -11.24
CA VAL A 606 -23.35 19.62 -9.87
C VAL A 606 -22.18 19.61 -8.88
N CYS A 607 -21.11 18.89 -9.22
CA CYS A 607 -19.90 18.78 -8.40
C CYS A 607 -18.64 19.15 -9.17
N LEU A 608 -17.77 19.91 -8.51
CA LEU A 608 -16.43 20.20 -8.96
C LEU A 608 -15.44 19.85 -7.84
N ASP A 609 -14.45 19.01 -8.14
CA ASP A 609 -13.37 18.63 -7.23
C ASP A 609 -12.01 19.03 -7.84
N GLN A 610 -11.19 19.80 -7.13
CA GLN A 610 -9.94 20.34 -7.66
C GLN A 610 -8.81 20.26 -6.65
N SER A 611 -7.81 19.42 -6.88
CA SER A 611 -6.65 19.34 -5.96
C SER A 611 -5.69 20.54 -6.08
N SER A 612 -5.94 21.49 -6.98
CA SER A 612 -5.37 22.84 -6.89
C SER A 612 -6.35 23.85 -7.48
N MET A 613 -6.51 24.97 -6.79
CA MET A 613 -7.43 26.03 -7.19
C MET A 613 -7.10 26.63 -8.55
N LEU A 614 -8.10 26.66 -9.44
CA LEU A 614 -8.07 27.42 -10.68
C LEU A 614 -8.76 28.78 -10.48
N HIS A 615 -7.98 29.84 -10.27
CA HIS A 615 -8.52 31.20 -10.09
C HIS A 615 -9.37 31.69 -11.28
N ALA A 616 -9.08 31.23 -12.49
CA ALA A 616 -9.73 31.71 -13.71
C ALA A 616 -11.09 31.05 -14.03
N THR A 617 -11.45 29.94 -13.38
CA THR A 617 -12.64 29.14 -13.76
C THR A 617 -13.95 29.58 -13.11
N PHE A 618 -13.92 30.27 -11.96
CA PHE A 618 -15.14 30.64 -11.22
C PHE A 618 -15.83 31.92 -11.70
N ARG A 619 -15.38 32.52 -12.83
CA ARG A 619 -15.97 33.76 -13.37
C ARG A 619 -17.39 33.60 -13.90
N GLN A 620 -17.82 32.38 -14.21
CA GLN A 620 -19.10 32.11 -14.86
C GLN A 620 -19.99 31.30 -13.90
N LYS A 621 -21.25 31.75 -13.74
CA LYS A 621 -22.21 31.17 -12.79
C LYS A 621 -22.43 29.70 -13.09
N ALA A 622 -21.97 28.83 -12.20
CA ALA A 622 -22.24 27.40 -12.25
C ALA A 622 -23.28 27.03 -11.19
N HIS A 623 -24.18 26.08 -11.51
CA HIS A 623 -25.19 25.54 -10.59
C HIS A 623 -24.58 24.51 -9.61
N LEU A 624 -23.32 24.73 -9.18
CA LEU A 624 -22.58 23.79 -8.35
C LEU A 624 -23.19 23.70 -6.96
N THR A 625 -23.63 22.51 -6.57
CA THR A 625 -24.08 22.24 -5.20
C THR A 625 -22.95 21.69 -4.34
N CYS A 626 -21.94 21.08 -4.96
CA CYS A 626 -20.81 20.46 -4.29
C CYS A 626 -19.50 21.01 -4.85
N LEU A 627 -18.65 21.50 -3.97
CA LEU A 627 -17.33 22.01 -4.32
C LEU A 627 -16.29 21.38 -3.40
N SER A 628 -15.28 20.75 -3.98
CA SER A 628 -14.13 20.20 -3.27
C SER A 628 -12.87 20.86 -3.82
N PHE A 629 -11.97 21.31 -2.97
CA PHE A 629 -10.65 21.73 -3.43
C PHE A 629 -9.57 21.60 -2.39
N THR A 630 -8.33 21.47 -2.88
CA THR A 630 -7.13 21.53 -2.04
C THR A 630 -6.52 22.93 -2.07
N ILE A 631 -6.27 23.48 -0.89
CA ILE A 631 -5.57 24.74 -0.65
C ILE A 631 -4.09 24.41 -0.40
N ASP A 632 -3.24 24.89 -1.31
CA ASP A 632 -1.79 24.86 -1.15
C ASP A 632 -1.32 26.29 -0.85
N ALA A 633 -1.00 26.57 0.42
CA ALA A 633 -0.64 27.92 0.88
C ALA A 633 0.61 28.47 0.16
N ASN A 634 1.47 27.59 -0.33
CA ASN A 634 2.69 27.97 -1.04
C ASN A 634 2.41 28.50 -2.45
N ARG A 635 1.20 28.33 -2.98
CA ARG A 635 0.83 28.73 -4.35
C ARG A 635 0.06 30.03 -4.45
N PHE A 636 -0.41 30.58 -3.34
CA PHE A 636 -1.01 31.91 -3.38
C PHE A 636 0.09 32.94 -3.67
N PRO A 637 -0.04 33.73 -4.74
CA PRO A 637 0.90 34.80 -4.99
C PRO A 637 0.93 35.72 -3.76
N PRO A 638 2.13 36.15 -3.30
CA PRO A 638 2.22 37.02 -2.15
C PRO A 638 1.36 38.28 -2.37
N SER A 639 0.70 38.75 -1.31
CA SER A 639 -0.22 39.90 -1.31
C SER A 639 0.38 41.18 -1.90
N SER A 640 1.72 41.26 -1.98
CA SER A 640 2.48 42.35 -2.57
C SER A 640 2.54 42.33 -4.10
N ALA A 641 2.08 41.27 -4.77
CA ALA A 641 2.01 41.22 -6.22
C ALA A 641 0.97 42.24 -6.73
N ARG A 642 1.45 43.37 -7.27
CA ARG A 642 0.62 44.41 -7.91
C ARG A 642 -0.29 43.76 -8.95
N GLY A 643 -1.59 43.69 -8.65
CA GLY A 643 -2.61 43.06 -9.51
C GLY A 643 -3.52 42.06 -8.78
N ALA A 644 -3.13 41.55 -7.61
CA ALA A 644 -3.94 40.58 -6.86
C ALA A 644 -5.35 41.10 -6.48
N SER A 645 -5.51 42.40 -6.24
CA SER A 645 -6.79 42.99 -5.85
C SER A 645 -7.85 43.00 -6.97
N GLN A 646 -7.46 42.99 -8.25
CA GLN A 646 -8.40 43.00 -9.39
C GLN A 646 -8.96 41.61 -9.74
N VAL A 647 -8.49 40.54 -9.09
CA VAL A 647 -8.84 39.16 -9.46
C VAL A 647 -10.18 38.70 -8.85
N PHE A 648 -10.73 39.41 -7.86
CA PHE A 648 -11.79 38.86 -7.00
C PHE A 648 -13.21 39.43 -7.17
N ASP A 649 -13.48 40.22 -8.21
CA ASP A 649 -14.87 40.60 -8.57
C ASP A 649 -15.55 39.45 -9.34
N LEU A 650 -15.66 38.29 -8.66
CA LEU A 650 -16.28 37.09 -9.20
C LEU A 650 -17.73 36.98 -8.71
N PRO A 651 -18.68 36.51 -9.54
CA PRO A 651 -20.00 36.14 -9.03
C PRO A 651 -19.86 35.03 -8.00
N ARG A 652 -20.45 35.22 -6.82
CA ARG A 652 -20.39 34.21 -5.75
C ARG A 652 -21.13 32.94 -6.15
N CYS A 653 -20.46 31.80 -6.04
CA CYS A 653 -21.07 30.49 -6.22
C CYS A 653 -21.69 30.03 -4.89
N SER A 654 -23.01 29.82 -4.85
CA SER A 654 -23.68 29.28 -3.66
C SER A 654 -23.58 27.77 -3.66
N VAL A 655 -22.94 27.18 -2.65
CA VAL A 655 -22.73 25.72 -2.52
C VAL A 655 -23.44 25.17 -1.29
N GLU A 656 -23.94 23.93 -1.39
CA GLU A 656 -24.55 23.20 -0.26
C GLU A 656 -23.55 22.29 0.45
N PHE A 657 -22.56 21.78 -0.28
CA PHE A 657 -21.47 20.95 0.21
C PHE A 657 -20.12 21.57 -0.16
N LEU A 658 -19.22 21.66 0.81
CA LEU A 658 -17.87 22.19 0.62
C LEU A 658 -16.85 21.24 1.27
N ARG A 659 -15.91 20.71 0.49
CA ARG A 659 -14.71 20.01 0.97
C ARG A 659 -13.49 20.89 0.77
N VAL A 660 -12.76 21.13 1.85
CA VAL A 660 -11.52 21.91 1.86
C VAL A 660 -10.42 20.98 2.34
N ARG A 661 -9.53 20.58 1.43
CA ARG A 661 -8.29 19.87 1.78
C ARG A 661 -7.17 20.89 1.91
N GLN A 662 -6.30 20.77 2.90
CA GLN A 662 -5.29 21.80 3.14
C GLN A 662 -3.92 21.19 3.36
N VAL A 663 -2.98 21.64 2.52
CA VAL A 663 -1.57 21.23 2.55
C VAL A 663 -0.76 22.35 3.19
N ALA A 664 -0.15 22.05 4.35
CA ALA A 664 0.77 22.86 5.17
C ALA A 664 0.56 24.40 5.16
N MET A 665 0.03 24.97 6.25
CA MET A 665 -0.08 26.42 6.42
C MET A 665 1.23 27.05 6.93
N SER A 666 1.79 27.98 6.16
CA SER A 666 2.58 29.09 6.73
C SER A 666 1.66 30.28 7.01
N ALA A 667 2.12 31.30 7.75
CA ALA A 667 1.39 32.45 8.30
C ALA A 667 0.60 33.37 7.33
N ARG A 668 0.17 32.90 6.16
CA ARG A 668 -0.54 33.65 5.09
C ARG A 668 -2.06 33.39 5.06
N ASN A 669 -2.70 33.27 6.23
CA ASN A 669 -4.12 32.92 6.37
C ASN A 669 -5.10 33.87 5.66
N HIS A 670 -4.79 35.16 5.58
CA HIS A 670 -5.70 36.17 5.03
C HIS A 670 -6.14 35.93 3.58
N HIS A 671 -5.38 35.17 2.78
CA HIS A 671 -5.75 34.90 1.38
C HIS A 671 -6.89 33.90 1.26
N MET A 672 -6.94 32.91 2.15
CA MET A 672 -8.01 31.91 2.18
C MET A 672 -9.33 32.57 2.57
N ASP A 673 -9.32 33.36 3.64
CA ASP A 673 -10.54 34.02 4.14
C ASP A 673 -11.09 34.97 3.08
N ASN A 674 -10.22 35.78 2.45
CA ASN A 674 -10.60 36.64 1.34
C ASN A 674 -11.14 35.83 0.15
N PHE A 675 -10.55 34.69 -0.18
CA PHE A 675 -11.02 33.87 -1.29
C PHE A 675 -12.40 33.27 -0.99
N LEU A 676 -12.55 32.57 0.14
CA LEU A 676 -13.80 31.92 0.55
C LEU A 676 -14.93 32.96 0.62
N GLN A 677 -14.69 34.11 1.25
CA GLN A 677 -15.70 35.17 1.41
C GLN A 677 -16.05 35.88 0.10
N ARG A 678 -15.14 35.93 -0.88
CA ARG A 678 -15.38 36.64 -2.15
C ARG A 678 -15.90 35.73 -3.26
N ALA A 679 -15.39 34.51 -3.37
CA ALA A 679 -15.70 33.61 -4.48
C ALA A 679 -16.87 32.66 -4.19
N ILE A 680 -17.09 32.29 -2.92
CA ILE A 680 -18.06 31.24 -2.55
C ILE A 680 -19.10 31.85 -1.60
N ASP A 681 -20.37 31.77 -1.96
CA ASP A 681 -21.46 32.04 -1.03
C ASP A 681 -21.68 30.81 -0.15
N ILE A 682 -21.03 30.83 1.01
CA ILE A 682 -21.10 29.79 2.04
C ILE A 682 -22.34 29.91 2.95
N THR A 683 -23.22 30.91 2.74
CA THR A 683 -24.39 31.12 3.60
C THR A 683 -25.43 30.00 3.46
N ASN A 684 -25.41 29.27 2.35
CA ASN A 684 -26.28 28.12 2.06
C ASN A 684 -25.65 26.76 2.38
N LEU A 685 -24.45 26.74 2.96
CA LEU A 685 -23.70 25.53 3.22
C LEU A 685 -24.41 24.64 4.25
N LYS A 686 -24.71 23.39 3.88
CA LYS A 686 -25.32 22.36 4.72
C LYS A 686 -24.30 21.35 5.23
N CYS A 687 -23.25 21.09 4.46
CA CYS A 687 -22.20 20.16 4.84
C CYS A 687 -20.82 20.72 4.54
N LEU A 688 -19.92 20.64 5.51
CA LEU A 688 -18.55 21.10 5.43
C LEU A 688 -17.61 19.96 5.81
N TYR A 689 -16.67 19.66 4.92
CA TYR A 689 -15.61 18.68 5.12
C TYR A 689 -14.27 19.42 5.13
N ILE A 690 -13.52 19.34 6.22
CA ILE A 690 -12.19 19.95 6.34
C ILE A 690 -11.18 18.82 6.49
N VAL A 691 -10.18 18.75 5.60
CA VAL A 691 -8.98 17.90 5.77
C VAL A 691 -7.81 18.83 6.08
N SER A 692 -7.12 18.59 7.19
CA SER A 692 -6.00 19.40 7.67
C SER A 692 -4.76 18.56 7.94
N GLU A 693 -3.61 19.02 7.45
CA GLU A 693 -2.31 18.47 7.84
C GLU A 693 -1.73 19.11 9.12
N THR A 694 -2.21 20.30 9.54
CA THR A 694 -1.58 21.10 10.62
C THR A 694 -2.59 21.91 11.45
N CYS A 695 -2.80 21.67 12.74
CA CYS A 695 -3.86 22.40 13.49
C CYS A 695 -3.56 23.87 13.86
N GLN A 696 -2.30 24.33 13.84
CA GLN A 696 -1.87 25.54 14.57
C GLN A 696 -2.40 26.88 14.04
N HIS A 697 -2.82 26.98 12.79
CA HIS A 697 -3.18 28.26 12.15
C HIS A 697 -4.67 28.40 11.82
N TYR A 698 -5.52 27.52 12.32
CA TYR A 698 -6.92 27.40 11.88
C TYR A 698 -7.90 28.35 12.58
N ALA A 699 -7.59 28.81 13.79
CA ALA A 699 -8.60 29.42 14.67
C ALA A 699 -9.34 30.59 14.01
N THR A 700 -8.62 31.52 13.37
CA THR A 700 -9.24 32.76 12.86
C THR A 700 -10.06 32.55 11.59
N GLY A 701 -9.53 31.81 10.60
CA GLY A 701 -10.19 31.67 9.30
C GLY A 701 -11.40 30.72 9.31
N VAL A 702 -11.31 29.64 10.09
CA VAL A 702 -12.42 28.70 10.27
C VAL A 702 -13.55 29.34 11.06
N GLU A 703 -13.24 30.21 12.01
CA GLU A 703 -14.27 30.89 12.80
C GLU A 703 -15.14 31.82 11.95
N ASP A 704 -14.55 32.56 11.01
CA ASP A 704 -15.28 33.36 10.03
C ASP A 704 -16.17 32.50 9.13
N LEU A 705 -15.65 31.36 8.67
CA LEU A 705 -16.40 30.37 7.90
C LEU A 705 -17.62 29.87 8.69
N PHE A 706 -17.41 29.47 9.95
CA PHE A 706 -18.47 28.99 10.85
C PHE A 706 -19.50 30.07 11.16
N GLN A 707 -19.08 31.33 11.32
CA GLN A 707 -19.99 32.44 11.52
C GLN A 707 -20.89 32.66 10.30
N ALA A 708 -20.34 32.52 9.09
CA ALA A 708 -21.09 32.70 7.86
C ALA A 708 -22.07 31.54 7.57
N CYS A 709 -21.66 30.28 7.80
CA CYS A 709 -22.50 29.11 7.49
C CYS A 709 -23.31 28.55 8.68
N GLY A 710 -23.06 28.99 9.91
CA GLY A 710 -23.52 28.32 11.13
C GLY A 710 -25.03 28.18 11.28
N LYS A 711 -25.82 29.03 10.63
CA LYS A 711 -27.29 28.96 10.62
C LYS A 711 -27.85 27.81 9.78
N LYS A 712 -27.09 27.29 8.81
CA LYS A 712 -27.52 26.24 7.88
C LYS A 712 -26.64 25.00 7.88
N LEU A 713 -25.43 25.07 8.45
CA LEU A 713 -24.52 23.94 8.51
C LEU A 713 -25.08 22.83 9.40
N GLN A 714 -25.44 21.70 8.80
CA GLN A 714 -26.02 20.53 9.47
C GLN A 714 -25.00 19.44 9.76
N ARG A 715 -23.98 19.30 8.90
CA ARG A 715 -22.94 18.28 9.05
C ARG A 715 -21.55 18.89 8.93
N LEU A 716 -20.69 18.59 9.90
CA LEU A 716 -19.29 18.96 9.89
C LEU A 716 -18.44 17.68 9.96
N ILE A 717 -17.53 17.53 9.00
CA ILE A 717 -16.54 16.46 8.98
C ILE A 717 -15.17 17.12 9.12
N PHE A 718 -14.42 16.73 10.14
CA PHE A 718 -13.07 17.21 10.40
C PHE A 718 -12.10 16.04 10.33
N GLU A 719 -11.23 16.05 9.34
CA GLU A 719 -10.18 15.07 9.15
C GLU A 719 -8.82 15.72 9.41
N TYR A 720 -8.05 15.12 10.30
CA TYR A 720 -6.70 15.53 10.62
C TYR A 720 -5.71 14.44 10.25
N GLU A 721 -4.72 14.80 9.44
CA GLU A 721 -3.77 13.87 8.86
C GLU A 721 -2.33 14.33 9.16
N TRP A 722 -1.67 13.68 10.13
CA TRP A 722 -0.30 14.04 10.49
C TRP A 722 0.73 13.34 9.59
N LEU A 723 1.38 14.10 8.72
CA LEU A 723 2.34 13.60 7.72
C LEU A 723 3.83 13.80 8.08
N GLY A 724 4.22 14.26 9.29
CA GLY A 724 5.60 14.75 9.52
C GLY A 724 6.29 14.40 10.85
N ALA A 725 7.58 14.06 10.80
CA ALA A 725 8.43 13.72 11.96
C ALA A 725 8.85 14.91 12.86
N SER A 726 8.16 16.06 12.79
CA SER A 726 8.58 17.28 13.49
C SER A 726 8.22 17.22 14.98
N ARG A 727 9.18 16.79 15.81
CA ARG A 727 9.05 16.55 17.26
C ARG A 727 8.77 17.77 18.16
N SER A 728 8.65 19.00 17.63
CA SER A 728 8.64 20.23 18.44
C SER A 728 7.36 21.06 18.33
N TRP A 729 6.19 20.43 18.27
CA TRP A 729 4.93 21.17 18.14
C TRP A 729 4.28 21.44 19.50
N ASN A 730 4.34 22.70 19.93
CA ASN A 730 3.39 23.27 20.89
C ASN A 730 2.06 23.46 20.16
N VAL A 731 1.26 22.41 20.05
CA VAL A 731 -0.12 22.53 19.54
C VAL A 731 -0.89 23.37 20.57
N ARG A 732 -0.98 24.68 20.34
CA ARG A 732 -1.98 25.51 21.03
C ARG A 732 -3.35 25.03 20.54
N HIS A 733 -4.31 25.03 21.46
CA HIS A 733 -5.57 24.28 21.41
C HIS A 733 -6.38 24.46 20.10
N PHE A 734 -7.32 23.56 19.83
CA PHE A 734 -8.44 23.86 18.93
C PHE A 734 -9.20 25.07 19.51
N GLU A 735 -8.84 26.27 19.08
CA GLU A 735 -9.39 27.53 19.61
C GLU A 735 -10.66 27.99 18.89
N PHE A 736 -11.15 27.25 17.88
CA PHE A 736 -12.40 27.64 17.23
C PHE A 736 -13.62 27.27 18.07
N SER A 737 -14.57 28.20 18.17
CA SER A 737 -15.82 27.98 18.90
C SER A 737 -16.85 27.32 17.98
N LEU A 738 -17.34 26.14 18.38
CA LEU A 738 -18.50 25.51 17.74
C LEU A 738 -19.81 26.24 18.09
N GLU A 739 -19.77 27.30 18.91
CA GLU A 739 -20.99 27.94 19.41
C GLU A 739 -21.86 28.55 18.30
N LYS A 740 -21.21 29.00 17.23
CA LYS A 740 -21.87 29.64 16.09
C LYS A 740 -22.65 28.67 15.19
N LEU A 741 -22.48 27.35 15.38
CA LEU A 741 -23.06 26.32 14.51
C LEU A 741 -24.45 25.83 14.98
N HIS A 742 -25.42 26.75 14.99
CA HIS A 742 -26.79 26.51 15.49
C HIS A 742 -27.61 25.45 14.76
N ALA A 743 -27.22 25.08 13.54
CA ALA A 743 -27.88 24.04 12.76
C ALA A 743 -27.20 22.66 12.82
N LEU A 744 -26.06 22.55 13.53
CA LEU A 744 -25.25 21.33 13.51
C LEU A 744 -26.00 20.15 14.13
N ARG A 745 -26.08 19.05 13.37
CA ARG A 745 -26.73 17.78 13.75
C ARG A 745 -25.74 16.63 13.79
N VAL A 746 -24.75 16.63 12.89
CA VAL A 746 -23.76 15.57 12.72
C VAL A 746 -22.37 16.16 12.80
N LEU A 747 -21.53 15.63 13.69
CA LEU A 747 -20.10 15.92 13.75
C LEU A 747 -19.33 14.61 13.60
N GLU A 748 -18.45 14.58 12.62
CA GLU A 748 -17.56 13.46 12.37
C GLU A 748 -16.13 13.95 12.46
N VAL A 749 -15.31 13.26 13.25
CA VAL A 749 -13.91 13.60 13.46
C VAL A 749 -13.06 12.40 13.14
N ARG A 750 -12.13 12.55 12.19
CA ARG A 750 -11.19 11.53 11.75
C ARG A 750 -9.79 12.02 12.09
N LEU A 751 -9.07 11.28 12.92
CA LEU A 751 -7.74 11.65 13.39
C LEU A 751 -6.75 10.58 12.97
N SER A 752 -5.69 10.93 12.26
CA SER A 752 -4.56 10.04 11.99
C SER A 752 -3.24 10.74 12.38
N GLY A 753 -2.34 9.99 13.04
CA GLY A 753 -1.02 10.51 13.41
C GLY A 753 -0.30 9.77 14.53
N GLU A 754 0.91 10.23 14.85
CA GLU A 754 1.76 9.66 15.90
C GLU A 754 1.36 10.11 17.32
N ASP A 755 0.81 11.32 17.47
CA ASP A 755 0.40 11.91 18.78
C ASP A 755 -1.10 12.21 18.81
N VAL A 756 -1.92 11.16 18.63
CA VAL A 756 -3.39 11.35 18.62
C VAL A 756 -3.94 11.66 20.01
N THR A 757 -3.26 11.28 21.08
CA THR A 757 -3.65 11.56 22.47
C THR A 757 -3.82 13.05 22.73
N PHE A 758 -2.86 13.86 22.29
CA PHE A 758 -2.96 15.31 22.46
C PHE A 758 -4.19 15.89 21.72
N ILE A 759 -4.43 15.41 20.50
CA ILE A 759 -5.49 15.88 19.62
C ILE A 759 -6.86 15.47 20.18
N LEU A 760 -6.98 14.23 20.67
CA LEU A 760 -8.18 13.74 21.35
C LEU A 760 -8.51 14.59 22.57
N ASN A 761 -7.54 14.89 23.44
CA ASN A 761 -7.78 15.75 24.60
C ASN A 761 -8.23 17.16 24.23
N SER A 762 -7.63 17.74 23.18
CA SER A 762 -8.06 19.04 22.66
C SER A 762 -9.49 18.98 22.10
N PHE A 763 -9.85 17.88 21.44
CA PHE A 763 -11.19 17.64 20.94
C PHE A 763 -12.23 17.42 22.06
N VAL A 764 -11.87 16.72 23.14
CA VAL A 764 -12.72 16.59 24.33
C VAL A 764 -13.07 17.96 24.90
N ARG A 765 -12.08 18.86 25.00
CA ARG A 765 -12.32 20.24 25.47
C ARG A 765 -13.27 21.00 24.53
N LEU A 766 -13.11 20.83 23.22
CA LEU A 766 -13.99 21.41 22.21
C LEU A 766 -15.43 20.87 22.31
N LEU A 767 -15.61 19.57 22.53
CA LEU A 767 -16.92 18.99 22.77
C LEU A 767 -17.56 19.52 24.05
N ALA A 768 -16.77 19.65 25.12
CA ALA A 768 -17.25 20.18 26.40
C ALA A 768 -17.66 21.65 26.31
N SER A 769 -17.03 22.44 25.42
CA SER A 769 -17.33 23.86 25.20
C SER A 769 -18.49 24.11 24.24
N LEU A 770 -19.17 23.07 23.72
CA LEU A 770 -20.37 23.25 22.90
C LEU A 770 -21.47 23.99 23.70
N PRO A 771 -22.13 25.02 23.15
CA PRO A 771 -23.16 25.74 23.88
C PRO A 771 -24.44 24.93 23.96
N THR A 772 -25.22 25.18 25.00
CA THR A 772 -26.51 24.53 25.28
C THR A 772 -27.49 24.53 24.11
N ALA A 773 -27.51 25.60 23.30
CA ALA A 773 -28.34 25.66 22.09
C ALA A 773 -27.96 24.58 21.06
N ASN A 774 -26.66 24.34 20.83
CA ASN A 774 -26.19 23.34 19.88
C ASN A 774 -26.34 21.93 20.45
N LYS A 775 -26.10 21.77 21.76
CA LYS A 775 -26.37 20.53 22.52
C LYS A 775 -27.79 20.01 22.28
N SER A 776 -28.76 20.90 22.09
CA SER A 776 -30.17 20.54 21.85
C SER A 776 -30.51 20.02 20.44
N ARG A 777 -29.62 20.14 19.44
CA ARG A 777 -29.89 19.71 18.04
C ARG A 777 -28.94 18.64 17.55
N PHE A 778 -27.86 18.45 18.27
CA PHE A 778 -26.80 17.51 17.96
C PHE A 778 -27.29 16.06 18.15
N LYS A 779 -27.31 15.30 17.05
CA LYS A 779 -27.90 13.95 16.97
C LYS A 779 -26.85 12.85 16.81
N GLU A 780 -25.78 13.13 16.08
CA GLU A 780 -24.78 12.12 15.76
C GLU A 780 -23.36 12.65 15.99
N LEU A 781 -22.57 11.86 16.73
CA LEU A 781 -21.15 12.06 16.92
C LEU A 781 -20.40 10.83 16.45
N SER A 782 -19.49 11.01 15.50
CA SER A 782 -18.57 9.96 15.05
C SER A 782 -17.14 10.40 15.30
N ILE A 783 -16.34 9.59 15.97
CA ILE A 783 -14.92 9.82 16.22
C ILE A 783 -14.18 8.59 15.74
N GLN A 784 -13.30 8.79 14.78
CA GLN A 784 -12.49 7.74 14.18
C GLN A 784 -11.03 8.11 14.37
N VAL A 785 -10.26 7.19 14.92
CA VAL A 785 -8.84 7.40 15.22
C VAL A 785 -8.02 6.31 14.60
N ASN A 786 -7.06 6.69 13.77
CA ASN A 786 -6.03 5.81 13.23
C ASN A 786 -4.73 6.00 14.01
N TYR A 787 -4.37 4.98 14.78
CA TYR A 787 -3.13 4.93 15.55
C TYR A 787 -2.02 4.37 14.67
N SER A 788 -1.21 5.25 14.07
CA SER A 788 -0.05 4.83 13.26
C SER A 788 1.16 4.42 14.13
N ARG A 789 1.36 5.07 15.29
CA ARG A 789 2.34 4.70 16.31
C ARG A 789 1.77 4.92 17.71
N ILE A 790 1.81 3.89 18.56
CA ILE A 790 1.38 3.98 19.95
C ILE A 790 2.63 3.91 20.81
N GLN A 791 2.97 4.99 21.52
CA GLN A 791 4.14 4.99 22.41
C GLN A 791 3.84 4.79 23.90
N ALA A 792 2.58 4.72 24.36
CA ALA A 792 2.28 4.34 25.75
C ALA A 792 0.82 3.93 25.94
N GLU A 793 0.61 2.77 26.57
CA GLU A 793 -0.68 2.06 26.67
C GLU A 793 -1.71 2.73 27.61
N ALA A 794 -1.26 3.41 28.67
CA ALA A 794 -2.17 3.93 29.69
C ALA A 794 -2.90 5.24 29.30
N HIS A 795 -2.26 6.10 28.49
CA HIS A 795 -2.82 7.43 28.18
C HIS A 795 -4.00 7.36 27.21
N VAL A 796 -3.92 6.48 26.20
CA VAL A 796 -4.97 6.32 25.18
C VAL A 796 -6.31 5.92 25.81
N ILE A 797 -6.29 5.01 26.78
CA ILE A 797 -7.48 4.59 27.53
C ILE A 797 -8.06 5.77 28.33
N GLY A 798 -7.20 6.58 28.95
CA GLY A 798 -7.62 7.80 29.65
C GLY A 798 -8.34 8.79 28.72
N ASP A 799 -7.83 8.97 27.50
CA ASP A 799 -8.43 9.89 26.52
C ASP A 799 -9.81 9.42 26.05
N TRP A 800 -9.96 8.14 25.73
CA TRP A 800 -11.26 7.59 25.35
C TRP A 800 -12.27 7.61 26.49
N ASN A 801 -11.81 7.41 27.74
CA ASN A 801 -12.67 7.61 28.92
C ASN A 801 -13.18 9.06 28.99
N ASN A 802 -12.32 10.04 28.71
CA ASN A 802 -12.71 11.44 28.69
C ASN A 802 -13.72 11.73 27.56
N VAL A 803 -13.48 11.21 26.36
CA VAL A 803 -14.42 11.29 25.23
C VAL A 803 -15.76 10.68 25.60
N TRP A 804 -15.75 9.46 26.16
CA TRP A 804 -16.96 8.75 26.58
C TRP A 804 -17.73 9.55 27.62
N ASN A 805 -17.08 10.02 28.68
CA ASN A 805 -17.71 10.76 29.76
C ASN A 805 -18.34 12.07 29.27
N VAL A 806 -17.70 12.77 28.34
CA VAL A 806 -18.25 13.99 27.76
C VAL A 806 -19.43 13.68 26.82
N ALA A 807 -19.28 12.70 25.93
CA ALA A 807 -20.27 12.37 24.89
C ALA A 807 -21.53 11.70 25.43
N THR A 808 -21.42 10.88 26.49
CA THR A 808 -22.56 10.15 27.07
C THR A 808 -23.29 10.90 28.16
N ASN A 809 -22.73 12.02 28.64
CA ASN A 809 -23.42 12.89 29.57
C ASN A 809 -24.63 13.53 28.89
N GLN A 810 -25.84 13.12 29.29
CA GLN A 810 -27.10 13.63 28.72
C GLN A 810 -27.30 15.12 28.97
N ASP A 811 -26.71 15.70 30.02
CA ASP A 811 -26.75 17.15 30.25
C ASP A 811 -25.94 17.89 29.19
N ASN A 812 -24.89 17.25 28.67
CA ASN A 812 -24.10 17.78 27.57
C ASN A 812 -24.76 17.53 26.22
N PHE A 813 -25.42 16.40 25.98
CA PHE A 813 -26.02 16.12 24.68
C PHE A 813 -27.39 15.43 24.79
N PRO A 814 -28.45 16.18 25.17
CA PRO A 814 -29.77 15.60 25.48
C PRO A 814 -30.48 14.99 24.26
N ARG A 815 -30.01 15.28 23.03
CA ARG A 815 -30.57 14.75 21.78
C ARG A 815 -29.62 13.83 21.01
N LEU A 816 -28.51 13.41 21.62
CA LEU A 816 -27.59 12.49 20.96
C LEU A 816 -28.28 11.13 20.78
N GLU A 817 -28.50 10.75 19.52
CA GLU A 817 -29.16 9.52 19.11
C GLU A 817 -28.13 8.46 18.71
N LYS A 818 -26.97 8.88 18.18
CA LYS A 818 -25.90 7.99 17.72
C LYS A 818 -24.52 8.48 18.19
N LEU A 819 -23.76 7.57 18.80
CA LEU A 819 -22.36 7.75 19.14
C LEU A 819 -21.54 6.63 18.49
N GLU A 820 -20.63 6.98 17.60
CA GLU A 820 -19.78 6.03 16.88
C GLU A 820 -18.31 6.29 17.20
N LEU A 821 -17.64 5.33 17.83
CA LEU A 821 -16.25 5.44 18.24
C LEU A 821 -15.45 4.33 17.54
N LYS A 822 -14.52 4.70 16.66
CA LYS A 822 -13.70 3.76 15.90
C LYS A 822 -12.23 3.93 16.20
N GLY A 823 -11.59 2.86 16.63
CA GLY A 823 -10.14 2.78 16.79
C GLY A 823 -9.56 1.85 15.75
N TYR A 824 -8.68 2.39 14.91
CA TYR A 824 -7.95 1.67 13.88
C TYR A 824 -6.50 1.47 14.33
N PHE A 825 -6.05 0.22 14.31
CA PHE A 825 -4.73 -0.17 14.81
C PHE A 825 -3.90 -0.81 13.70
N SER A 826 -2.74 -0.20 13.42
CA SER A 826 -1.77 -0.76 12.48
C SER A 826 -0.87 -1.80 13.17
N PRO A 827 -0.68 -3.01 12.59
CA PRO A 827 0.14 -4.09 13.17
C PRO A 827 1.65 -3.83 13.05
N LEU A 828 2.07 -2.72 12.45
CA LEU A 828 3.46 -2.45 12.06
C LEU A 828 4.47 -2.30 13.22
N ASN A 829 4.02 -2.21 14.48
CA ASN A 829 4.95 -2.09 15.61
C ASN A 829 5.15 -3.43 16.33
N GLU A 830 6.41 -3.87 16.42
CA GLU A 830 6.88 -5.09 17.11
C GLU A 830 6.48 -5.17 18.61
N LEU A 831 5.94 -4.10 19.18
CA LEU A 831 5.46 -4.02 20.55
C LEU A 831 4.06 -4.61 20.75
N HIS A 832 3.31 -4.87 19.68
CA HIS A 832 1.94 -5.40 19.79
C HIS A 832 1.95 -6.93 19.85
N THR A 833 2.14 -7.47 21.04
CA THR A 833 1.79 -8.88 21.29
C THR A 833 0.27 -9.04 21.12
N PRO A 834 -0.22 -10.23 20.72
CA PRO A 834 -1.66 -10.53 20.74
C PRO A 834 -2.33 -10.22 22.09
N ASP A 835 -1.56 -10.33 23.18
CA ASP A 835 -2.00 -10.03 24.54
C ASP A 835 -2.33 -8.54 24.73
N ASN A 836 -1.52 -7.62 24.20
CA ASN A 836 -1.78 -6.19 24.31
C ASN A 836 -3.03 -5.81 23.50
N VAL A 837 -3.25 -6.38 22.32
CA VAL A 837 -4.49 -6.15 21.54
C VAL A 837 -5.72 -6.66 22.29
N LEU A 838 -5.61 -7.80 22.98
CA LEU A 838 -6.68 -8.36 23.78
C LEU A 838 -6.95 -7.51 25.03
N GLU A 839 -5.91 -7.04 25.72
CA GLU A 839 -6.01 -6.13 26.86
C GLU A 839 -6.69 -4.81 26.47
N TRP A 840 -6.33 -4.26 25.31
CA TRP A 840 -6.98 -3.07 24.77
C TRP A 840 -8.45 -3.32 24.47
N ARG A 841 -8.76 -4.43 23.79
CA ARG A 841 -10.14 -4.83 23.53
C ARG A 841 -10.92 -4.96 24.83
N ASN A 842 -10.34 -5.55 25.87
CA ASN A 842 -10.97 -5.70 27.17
C ASN A 842 -11.20 -4.35 27.85
N HIS A 843 -10.19 -3.47 27.87
CA HIS A 843 -10.32 -2.13 28.45
C HIS A 843 -11.35 -1.26 27.71
N PHE A 844 -11.35 -1.28 26.39
CA PHE A 844 -12.40 -0.61 25.62
C PHE A 844 -13.76 -1.23 25.95
N THR A 845 -13.85 -2.55 26.00
CA THR A 845 -15.10 -3.23 26.39
C THR A 845 -15.58 -2.76 27.77
N ASP A 846 -14.69 -2.60 28.76
CA ASP A 846 -15.03 -2.09 30.09
C ASP A 846 -15.56 -0.64 30.06
N VAL A 847 -14.94 0.24 29.26
CA VAL A 847 -15.43 1.61 29.06
C VAL A 847 -16.84 1.59 28.46
N PHE A 848 -17.12 0.66 27.54
CA PHE A 848 -18.36 0.60 26.77
C PHE A 848 -19.46 -0.30 27.34
N GLN A 849 -19.16 -1.04 28.41
CA GLN A 849 -20.12 -1.76 29.25
C GLN A 849 -20.78 -0.86 30.30
N ARG A 850 -20.32 0.39 30.45
CA ARG A 850 -20.98 1.38 31.31
C ARG A 850 -22.46 1.56 30.91
N PRO A 851 -23.35 1.84 31.88
CA PRO A 851 -24.78 2.01 31.62
C PRO A 851 -25.00 3.03 30.51
N ARG A 852 -25.74 2.62 29.49
CA ARG A 852 -26.05 3.44 28.32
C ARG A 852 -27.36 4.17 28.58
N PRO A 853 -27.48 5.44 28.17
CA PRO A 853 -28.78 6.07 28.11
C PRO A 853 -29.68 5.30 27.14
N GLU A 854 -30.91 4.97 27.55
CA GLU A 854 -31.81 4.03 26.84
C GLU A 854 -32.05 4.34 25.36
N LYS A 855 -31.87 5.60 24.94
CA LYS A 855 -32.12 6.07 23.58
C LYS A 855 -30.86 6.25 22.72
N LEU A 856 -29.66 6.08 23.28
CA LEU A 856 -28.40 6.31 22.59
C LEU A 856 -27.88 5.03 21.91
N LYS A 857 -27.83 5.03 20.58
CA LYS A 857 -27.18 3.97 19.81
C LYS A 857 -25.67 4.18 19.85
N VAL A 858 -24.98 3.35 20.63
CA VAL A 858 -23.51 3.34 20.70
C VAL A 858 -22.97 2.26 19.76
N ILE A 859 -22.15 2.67 18.81
CA ILE A 859 -21.36 1.79 17.93
C ILE A 859 -19.91 1.96 18.31
N VAL A 860 -19.26 0.85 18.65
CA VAL A 860 -17.82 0.83 18.90
C VAL A 860 -17.20 -0.20 18.00
N GLU A 861 -16.23 0.24 17.22
CA GLU A 861 -15.49 -0.62 16.30
C GLU A 861 -13.99 -0.52 16.60
N ILE A 862 -13.38 -1.65 16.91
CA ILE A 862 -11.92 -1.76 17.00
C ILE A 862 -11.49 -2.61 15.81
N VAL A 863 -10.88 -1.96 14.84
CA VAL A 863 -10.46 -2.62 13.61
C VAL A 863 -8.96 -2.85 13.69
N LYS A 864 -8.59 -4.13 13.74
CA LYS A 864 -7.21 -4.55 13.54
C LYS A 864 -6.99 -4.75 12.04
N PHE A 865 -5.98 -4.11 11.48
CA PHE A 865 -5.55 -4.41 10.12
C PHE A 865 -4.54 -5.55 10.15
N ASP A 866 -4.70 -6.52 9.25
CA ASP A 866 -3.77 -7.65 9.11
C ASP A 866 -2.63 -7.34 8.10
N ASN A 867 -2.71 -6.23 7.37
CA ASN A 867 -1.76 -5.87 6.33
C ASN A 867 -0.89 -4.67 6.76
N ALA A 868 0.42 -4.83 6.60
CA ALA A 868 1.41 -3.77 6.69
C ALA A 868 1.26 -2.81 5.50
N PHE A 869 0.78 -1.59 5.74
CA PHE A 869 0.78 -0.49 4.77
C PHE A 869 1.59 0.67 5.33
N ASP A 870 2.55 1.16 4.55
CA ASP A 870 3.59 2.09 5.01
C ASP A 870 3.12 3.54 5.17
N ASP A 871 1.93 3.93 4.68
CA ASP A 871 1.45 5.31 4.69
C ASP A 871 0.08 5.50 5.36
N ALA A 872 0.09 6.12 6.56
CA ALA A 872 -1.07 6.40 7.43
C ALA A 872 -2.22 7.16 6.74
N SER A 873 -1.94 7.81 5.60
CA SER A 873 -2.89 8.57 4.79
C SER A 873 -3.83 7.72 3.93
N GLU A 874 -3.40 6.51 3.51
CA GLU A 874 -4.19 5.62 2.65
C GLU A 874 -5.29 4.84 3.41
N PHE A 875 -5.41 5.06 4.72
CA PHE A 875 -6.21 4.23 5.64
C PHE A 875 -7.68 4.60 5.74
N TRP A 876 -8.05 5.86 5.45
CA TRP A 876 -9.45 6.22 5.34
C TRP A 876 -9.88 5.83 3.92
N PRO A 877 -10.87 4.94 3.71
CA PRO A 877 -11.56 4.95 2.44
C PRO A 877 -12.07 6.38 2.28
N GLU A 878 -11.45 7.16 1.40
CA GLU A 878 -11.96 8.49 1.06
C GLU A 878 -13.44 8.24 0.76
N PRO A 879 -14.39 8.92 1.45
CA PRO A 879 -15.79 8.67 1.24
C PRO A 879 -15.99 8.83 -0.26
N GLY A 880 -16.31 7.72 -0.91
CA GLY A 880 -16.27 7.64 -2.36
C GLY A 880 -17.13 8.76 -2.91
N PHE A 881 -16.85 9.22 -4.11
CA PHE A 881 -17.66 10.29 -4.69
C PHE A 881 -19.18 9.96 -4.67
N GLU A 882 -19.55 8.67 -4.77
CA GLU A 882 -20.93 8.22 -4.56
C GLU A 882 -21.47 8.50 -3.16
N GLU A 883 -20.64 8.42 -2.12
CA GLU A 883 -21.01 8.79 -0.76
C GLU A 883 -21.22 10.30 -0.66
N LEU A 884 -20.36 11.14 -1.24
CA LEU A 884 -20.60 12.59 -1.32
C LEU A 884 -21.92 12.94 -2.02
N VAL A 885 -22.29 12.16 -3.05
CA VAL A 885 -23.59 12.28 -3.74
C VAL A 885 -24.75 11.73 -2.89
N ARG A 886 -24.56 10.67 -2.09
CA ARG A 886 -25.55 10.13 -1.14
C ARG A 886 -25.74 10.99 0.10
N LEU A 887 -24.73 11.77 0.49
CA LEU A 887 -24.78 12.71 1.62
C LEU A 887 -25.64 13.94 1.31
N ARG A 888 -25.90 14.21 0.02
CA ARG A 888 -26.95 15.11 -0.45
C ARG A 888 -28.29 14.40 -0.44
#